data_AF-A0A3A8KHK2-F1
#
_entry.id   AF-A0A3A8KHK2-F1
#
_cell.length_a   1.000
_cell.length_b   1.000
_cell.length_c   1.000
_cell.angle_alpha   90.00
_cell.angle_beta   90.00
_cell.angle_gamma   90.00
#
_symmetry.space_group_name_H-M   'P 1'
#
loop_
_entity.id
_entity.type
_entity.pdbx_description
1 polymer ?
#
loop_
_entity_poly.entity_id
_entity_poly.type
_entity_poly.pdbx_seq_one_letter_code
_entity_poly.pdbx_strand_id
1 'polypeptide(L)'
;MHVSTPLLVHFVFHPASNEARALAVELHRALNDDPALPGLRVPTVLVAEDGTGHPPLQHALDEAQNSIVVVLADDDLNSEPDTLPLGRQLWSTFIGDLWERCCDGRHRFLPVQLTKHAWPLDPRLEETSFHKAFLQPQAERTAWTTRIVVVELVRFLMGQERGTKVPVRVFLSHAKQDIHSAPQVFSEIVKHLDATQPVETWVDSAKIEGGSEFSTAIAEGVHDSVLLALVTKSYSGRPWCRREVLLAKEKNRPLVVVDALDDLDLRRFPYIGNTPVMRWTDGSAARAVDLMLKETLRHFHTRCVLKAQMRKGDVVLTVPPELATLVRLPKGAGVLYPDPPLGDEELELFEPLGHHIETPLQRASAGQPLAGLTLALSISESDDPHRYGVLPEHLDAALVEVSRYLLVRGASLAYGGHLGKQGYTATLFNLVKAHQSMSGIPPVERIRNYVGWPLSISKEQRSEYRKLATFVRVSRPEGIEDLEAGTFTEEPPWFPADNEKRRYAWARGMTVMRERQVKEVQARILMGGKAGPTLTATPDGGKKEQWYSGRIPGVIEEALLTLAANGALYVVGAFGGASAVLVDLLEDRPRREFTWDYQRQAPHAEGMRRLYDERGVRWWDYSEMTEFLRTTGVEGLSRGNELSGPENRELFWTRDVNRIIELILTGLSRLRAKK
;
A
#
# COMPACT_ATOMS: atom_id res chain seq x y z
N MET A 1 -17.97 14.19 -4.29
CA MET A 1 -18.52 13.14 -3.41
C MET A 1 -17.46 12.08 -3.29
N HIS A 2 -16.93 11.86 -2.09
CA HIS A 2 -16.00 10.76 -1.85
C HIS A 2 -16.74 9.44 -1.99
N VAL A 3 -16.14 8.49 -2.69
CA VAL A 3 -16.67 7.16 -2.84
C VAL A 3 -16.01 6.29 -1.78
N SER A 4 -16.76 5.86 -0.77
CA SER A 4 -16.25 5.00 0.30
C SER A 4 -15.61 3.74 -0.30
N THR A 5 -14.51 3.28 0.30
CA THR A 5 -13.80 2.05 -0.06
C THR A 5 -14.80 0.88 -0.17
N PRO A 6 -14.91 0.19 -1.33
CA PRO A 6 -15.94 -0.83 -1.53
C PRO A 6 -15.80 -2.06 -0.63
N LEU A 7 -14.56 -2.42 -0.29
CA LEU A 7 -14.22 -3.62 0.46
C LEU A 7 -12.99 -3.39 1.34
N LEU A 8 -13.06 -3.85 2.59
CA LEU A 8 -11.94 -3.86 3.53
C LEU A 8 -11.80 -5.23 4.20
N VAL A 9 -10.57 -5.75 4.28
CA VAL A 9 -10.27 -7.02 4.95
C VAL A 9 -9.69 -6.74 6.32
N HIS A 10 -10.31 -7.25 7.38
CA HIS A 10 -9.86 -7.10 8.76
C HIS A 10 -9.22 -8.39 9.23
N PHE A 11 -7.94 -8.36 9.59
CA PHE A 11 -7.26 -9.47 10.24
C PHE A 11 -7.37 -9.33 11.76
N VAL A 12 -8.00 -10.31 12.39
CA VAL A 12 -8.24 -10.32 13.83
C VAL A 12 -7.52 -11.51 14.45
N PHE A 13 -6.64 -11.23 15.41
CA PHE A 13 -5.81 -12.21 16.11
C PHE A 13 -5.39 -11.68 17.49
N HIS A 14 -4.97 -12.57 18.38
CA HIS A 14 -4.49 -12.17 19.71
C HIS A 14 -3.08 -11.55 19.63
N PRO A 15 -2.78 -10.43 20.32
CA PRO A 15 -1.48 -9.74 20.22
C PRO A 15 -0.26 -10.60 20.58
N ALA A 16 -0.44 -11.58 21.48
CA ALA A 16 0.60 -12.53 21.90
C ALA A 16 0.91 -13.62 20.86
N SER A 17 0.04 -13.82 19.86
CA SER A 17 0.21 -14.86 18.87
C SER A 17 1.16 -14.45 17.75
N ASN A 18 2.39 -14.93 17.84
CA ASN A 18 3.40 -14.72 16.81
C ASN A 18 3.06 -15.44 15.50
N GLU A 19 2.44 -16.62 15.56
CA GLU A 19 2.03 -17.39 14.37
C GLU A 19 0.90 -16.66 13.62
N ALA A 20 -0.15 -16.23 14.32
CA ALA A 20 -1.26 -15.51 13.71
C ALA A 20 -0.81 -14.16 13.14
N ARG A 21 0.05 -13.43 13.86
CA ARG A 21 0.62 -12.17 13.36
C ARG A 21 1.44 -12.37 12.09
N ALA A 22 2.32 -13.37 12.07
CA ALA A 22 3.12 -13.68 10.88
C ALA A 22 2.23 -14.06 9.69
N LEU A 23 1.19 -14.87 9.93
CA LEU A 23 0.23 -15.24 8.90
C LEU A 23 -0.57 -14.02 8.38
N ALA A 24 -1.01 -13.11 9.24
CA ALA A 24 -1.69 -11.88 8.83
C ALA A 24 -0.81 -10.99 7.93
N VAL A 25 0.50 -10.90 8.22
CA VAL A 25 1.47 -10.18 7.39
C VAL A 25 1.60 -10.84 6.01
N GLU A 26 1.71 -12.18 5.95
CA GLU A 26 1.78 -12.90 4.68
C GLU A 26 0.49 -12.78 3.86
N LEU A 27 -0.67 -12.81 4.52
CA LEU A 27 -1.97 -12.61 3.88
C LEU A 27 -2.11 -11.17 3.33
N HIS A 28 -1.67 -10.17 4.09
CA HIS A 28 -1.60 -8.78 3.61
C HIS A 28 -0.77 -8.66 2.34
N ARG A 29 0.45 -9.20 2.36
CA ARG A 29 1.35 -9.22 1.17
C ARG A 29 0.72 -9.94 0.00
N ALA A 30 0.09 -11.08 0.23
CA ALA A 30 -0.59 -11.84 -0.82
C ALA A 30 -1.75 -11.11 -1.50
N LEU A 31 -2.34 -10.11 -0.82
CA LEU A 31 -3.48 -9.30 -1.29
C LEU A 31 -3.09 -7.89 -1.79
N ASN A 32 -1.85 -7.44 -1.57
CA ASN A 32 -1.42 -6.06 -1.88
C ASN A 32 -0.06 -5.96 -2.60
N ASP A 33 0.88 -6.85 -2.28
CA ASP A 33 2.29 -6.75 -2.68
C ASP A 33 2.82 -8.05 -3.30
N ASP A 34 1.94 -8.87 -3.90
CA ASP A 34 2.38 -10.10 -4.56
C ASP A 34 3.18 -9.76 -5.83
N PRO A 35 4.49 -10.07 -5.88
CA PRO A 35 5.32 -9.79 -7.05
C PRO A 35 4.88 -10.58 -8.30
N ALA A 36 4.16 -11.69 -8.13
CA ALA A 36 3.61 -12.46 -9.24
C ALA A 36 2.37 -11.80 -9.87
N LEU A 37 1.70 -10.90 -9.13
CA LEU A 37 0.51 -10.20 -9.60
C LEU A 37 0.49 -8.74 -9.12
N PRO A 38 1.39 -7.88 -9.66
CA PRO A 38 1.39 -6.47 -9.31
C PRO A 38 0.01 -5.84 -9.61
N GLY A 39 -0.51 -5.06 -8.67
CA GLY A 39 -1.79 -4.35 -8.83
C GLY A 39 -3.02 -5.04 -8.23
N LEU A 40 -2.90 -6.26 -7.69
CA LEU A 40 -3.89 -6.74 -6.72
C LEU A 40 -3.72 -5.92 -5.43
N ARG A 41 -4.71 -5.10 -5.08
CA ARG A 41 -4.65 -4.11 -4.00
C ARG A 41 -5.95 -4.11 -3.21
N VAL A 42 -6.22 -5.22 -2.53
CA VAL A 42 -7.40 -5.32 -1.66
C VAL A 42 -7.04 -4.70 -0.31
N PRO A 43 -7.67 -3.58 0.10
CA PRO A 43 -7.34 -2.92 1.35
C PRO A 43 -7.47 -3.87 2.53
N THR A 44 -6.49 -3.83 3.42
CA THR A 44 -6.47 -4.64 4.64
C THR A 44 -6.17 -3.77 5.84
N VAL A 45 -6.68 -4.18 7.00
CA VAL A 45 -6.36 -3.59 8.30
C VAL A 45 -6.25 -4.70 9.33
N LEU A 46 -5.55 -4.42 10.42
CA LEU A 46 -5.42 -5.31 11.56
C LEU A 46 -6.30 -4.78 12.71
N VAL A 47 -6.65 -5.68 13.63
CA VAL A 47 -7.18 -5.24 14.92
C VAL A 47 -6.16 -4.33 15.62
N ALA A 48 -6.60 -3.19 16.13
CA ALA A 48 -5.73 -2.24 16.81
C ALA A 48 -5.30 -2.77 18.18
N GLU A 49 -4.04 -2.54 18.54
CA GLU A 49 -3.44 -3.03 19.78
C GLU A 49 -3.03 -1.85 20.67
N ASP A 50 -3.52 -1.78 21.90
CA ASP A 50 -3.18 -0.69 22.83
C ASP A 50 -2.11 -1.06 23.87
N GLY A 51 -1.54 -2.26 23.74
CA GLY A 51 -0.53 -2.80 24.65
C GLY A 51 -1.09 -3.45 25.92
N THR A 52 -2.42 -3.48 26.11
CA THR A 52 -3.03 -4.15 27.27
C THR A 52 -3.21 -5.65 27.10
N GLY A 53 -3.08 -6.17 25.87
CA GLY A 53 -3.36 -7.57 25.53
C GLY A 53 -4.85 -7.89 25.35
N HIS A 54 -5.76 -6.99 25.73
CA HIS A 54 -7.19 -7.13 25.53
C HIS A 54 -7.63 -6.64 24.14
N PRO A 55 -8.80 -7.06 23.64
CA PRO A 55 -9.36 -6.52 22.40
C PRO A 55 -9.60 -5.01 22.51
N PRO A 56 -9.60 -4.29 21.38
CA PRO A 56 -9.93 -2.87 21.36
C PRO A 56 -11.39 -2.65 21.76
N LEU A 57 -11.68 -1.49 22.36
CA LEU A 57 -13.04 -1.13 22.76
C LEU A 57 -13.99 -0.97 21.57
N GLN A 58 -13.46 -0.62 20.40
CA GLN A 58 -14.21 -0.44 19.17
C GLN A 58 -13.42 -0.99 17.99
N HIS A 59 -14.14 -1.53 17.00
CA HIS A 59 -13.58 -1.99 15.74
C HIS A 59 -14.56 -1.65 14.61
N ALA A 60 -14.18 -0.72 13.73
CA ALA A 60 -15.07 -0.12 12.75
C ALA A 60 -15.15 -0.94 11.44
N LEU A 61 -16.08 -1.90 11.38
CA LEU A 61 -16.38 -2.63 10.13
C LEU A 61 -16.96 -1.71 9.04
N ASP A 62 -17.56 -0.59 9.44
CA ASP A 62 -18.19 0.40 8.57
C ASP A 62 -17.24 1.42 7.94
N GLU A 63 -15.93 1.29 8.15
CA GLU A 63 -14.93 2.10 7.43
C GLU A 63 -14.99 1.90 5.91
N ALA A 64 -15.46 0.73 5.48
CA ALA A 64 -15.76 0.41 4.11
C ALA A 64 -17.24 0.06 3.92
N GLN A 65 -17.71 0.12 2.67
CA GLN A 65 -19.07 -0.28 2.31
C GLN A 65 -19.36 -1.71 2.74
N ASN A 66 -18.39 -2.60 2.53
CA ASN A 66 -18.42 -3.99 2.95
C ASN A 66 -17.09 -4.36 3.61
N SER A 67 -17.12 -5.35 4.51
CA SER A 67 -15.93 -5.81 5.22
C SER A 67 -15.89 -7.33 5.31
N ILE A 68 -14.71 -7.93 5.18
CA ILE A 68 -14.48 -9.34 5.51
C ILE A 68 -13.61 -9.41 6.76
N VAL A 69 -14.12 -10.02 7.81
CA VAL A 69 -13.42 -10.24 9.09
C VAL A 69 -12.79 -11.62 9.05
N VAL A 70 -11.48 -11.67 8.84
CA VAL A 70 -10.68 -12.90 8.87
C VAL A 70 -10.15 -13.09 10.28
N VAL A 71 -10.76 -14.02 11.02
CA VAL A 71 -10.35 -14.36 12.38
C VAL A 71 -9.34 -15.49 12.33
N LEU A 72 -8.12 -15.23 12.79
CA LEU A 72 -7.06 -16.22 12.92
C LEU A 72 -7.10 -16.78 14.33
N ALA A 73 -7.98 -17.76 14.53
CA ALA A 73 -8.34 -18.36 15.81
C ALA A 73 -7.27 -19.31 16.33
N ASP A 74 -6.67 -19.00 17.47
CA ASP A 74 -5.74 -19.86 18.20
C ASP A 74 -6.09 -19.97 19.69
N ASP A 75 -5.26 -20.69 20.45
CA ASP A 75 -5.49 -20.92 21.87
C ASP A 75 -5.38 -19.62 22.68
N ASP A 76 -4.62 -18.62 22.23
CA ASP A 76 -4.55 -17.31 22.88
C ASP A 76 -5.89 -16.57 22.81
N LEU A 77 -6.58 -16.61 21.65
CA LEU A 77 -7.93 -16.05 21.53
C LEU A 77 -8.99 -16.78 22.38
N ASN A 78 -8.77 -18.07 22.64
CA ASN A 78 -9.69 -18.89 23.42
C ASN A 78 -9.37 -18.92 24.92
N SER A 79 -8.25 -18.36 25.34
CA SER A 79 -7.82 -18.35 26.74
C SER A 79 -8.42 -17.17 27.49
N GLU A 80 -8.83 -17.41 28.73
CA GLU A 80 -9.25 -16.34 29.64
C GLU A 80 -8.02 -15.70 30.31
N PRO A 81 -7.94 -14.37 30.40
CA PRO A 81 -6.89 -13.70 31.15
C PRO A 81 -7.11 -13.87 32.65
N ASP A 82 -6.03 -13.87 33.44
CA ASP A 82 -6.09 -13.96 34.91
C ASP A 82 -6.94 -12.84 35.55
N THR A 83 -6.99 -11.67 34.90
CA THR A 83 -7.80 -10.53 35.32
C THR A 83 -8.44 -9.86 34.11
N LEU A 84 -9.69 -9.41 34.26
CA LEU A 84 -10.39 -8.61 33.26
C LEU A 84 -10.66 -7.21 33.82
N PRO A 85 -9.91 -6.18 33.39
CA PRO A 85 -10.11 -4.81 33.85
C PRO A 85 -11.52 -4.29 33.52
N LEU A 86 -12.05 -3.39 34.35
CA LEU A 86 -13.35 -2.77 34.14
C LEU A 86 -13.41 -2.09 32.75
N GLY A 87 -14.47 -2.38 32.00
CA GLY A 87 -14.67 -1.85 30.64
C GLY A 87 -13.93 -2.61 29.54
N ARG A 88 -13.15 -3.65 29.88
CA ARG A 88 -12.61 -4.61 28.91
C ARG A 88 -13.54 -5.81 28.76
N GLN A 89 -13.40 -6.51 27.65
CA GLN A 89 -14.07 -7.78 27.39
C GLN A 89 -13.08 -8.86 26.96
N LEU A 90 -13.51 -10.12 27.03
CA LEU A 90 -12.74 -11.26 26.57
C LEU A 90 -12.61 -11.24 25.05
N TRP A 91 -11.53 -11.82 24.53
CA TRP A 91 -11.36 -12.01 23.09
C TRP A 91 -12.47 -12.89 22.50
N SER A 92 -12.86 -13.96 23.18
CA SER A 92 -14.03 -14.80 22.83
C SER A 92 -15.29 -13.97 22.57
N THR A 93 -15.70 -13.15 23.54
CA THR A 93 -16.88 -12.29 23.44
C THR A 93 -16.75 -11.27 22.30
N PHE A 94 -15.58 -10.62 22.18
CA PHE A 94 -15.32 -9.68 21.09
C PHE A 94 -15.46 -10.32 19.71
N ILE A 95 -14.97 -11.56 19.53
CA ILE A 95 -15.11 -12.30 18.27
C ILE A 95 -16.59 -12.65 18.00
N GLY A 96 -17.35 -13.03 19.02
CA GLY A 96 -18.79 -13.27 18.86
C GLY A 96 -19.55 -12.00 18.46
N ASP A 97 -19.18 -10.84 18.97
CA ASP A 97 -19.78 -9.55 18.58
C ASP A 97 -19.46 -9.17 17.13
N LEU A 98 -18.23 -9.46 16.67
CA LEU A 98 -17.86 -9.28 15.27
C LEU A 98 -18.64 -10.23 14.34
N TRP A 99 -18.88 -11.47 14.78
CA TRP A 99 -19.71 -12.42 14.04
C TRP A 99 -21.15 -11.92 13.89
N GLU A 100 -21.77 -11.46 14.97
CA GLU A 100 -23.15 -10.95 14.98
C GLU A 100 -23.33 -9.76 14.02
N ARG A 101 -22.34 -8.86 13.99
CA ARG A 101 -22.29 -7.73 13.05
C ARG A 101 -22.10 -8.14 11.58
N CYS A 102 -21.77 -9.40 11.29
CA CYS A 102 -21.67 -9.94 9.95
C CYS A 102 -22.91 -10.76 9.53
N CYS A 103 -23.90 -10.93 10.40
CA CYS A 103 -25.06 -11.78 10.11
C CYS A 103 -26.05 -11.16 9.11
N ASP A 104 -26.04 -9.84 8.93
CA ASP A 104 -26.94 -9.13 7.99
C ASP A 104 -26.55 -9.29 6.50
N GLY A 105 -25.39 -9.92 6.23
CA GLY A 105 -24.87 -10.17 4.90
C GLY A 105 -24.09 -9.00 4.27
N ARG A 106 -24.08 -7.81 4.88
CA ARG A 106 -23.26 -6.67 4.43
C ARG A 106 -21.78 -6.89 4.71
N HIS A 107 -21.47 -7.49 5.86
CA HIS A 107 -20.12 -7.91 6.22
C HIS A 107 -20.01 -9.43 6.22
N ARG A 108 -18.78 -9.95 6.15
CA ARG A 108 -18.50 -11.39 6.04
C ARG A 108 -17.55 -11.83 7.13
N PHE A 109 -18.00 -12.75 7.97
CA PHE A 109 -17.13 -13.40 8.95
C PHE A 109 -16.44 -14.64 8.34
N LEU A 110 -15.11 -14.75 8.45
CA LEU A 110 -14.32 -15.87 7.93
C LEU A 110 -13.37 -16.40 9.03
N PRO A 111 -13.77 -17.44 9.78
CA PRO A 111 -12.94 -17.98 10.84
C PRO A 111 -11.97 -19.05 10.35
N VAL A 112 -10.69 -18.89 10.69
CA VAL A 112 -9.58 -19.81 10.37
C VAL A 112 -8.99 -20.32 11.68
N GLN A 113 -9.07 -21.62 11.92
CA GLN A 113 -8.60 -22.28 13.13
C GLN A 113 -7.13 -22.71 12.99
N LEU A 114 -6.24 -22.03 13.71
CA LEU A 114 -4.80 -22.26 13.75
C LEU A 114 -4.37 -23.31 14.78
N THR A 115 -5.13 -23.48 15.87
CA THR A 115 -4.88 -24.50 16.90
C THR A 115 -6.11 -25.38 17.13
N LYS A 116 -5.90 -26.60 17.61
CA LYS A 116 -6.96 -27.60 17.78
C LYS A 116 -8.07 -27.16 18.74
N HIS A 117 -7.73 -26.35 19.75
CA HIS A 117 -8.67 -25.97 20.82
C HIS A 117 -9.33 -24.61 20.60
N ALA A 118 -9.00 -23.88 19.53
CA ALA A 118 -9.62 -22.60 19.18
C ALA A 118 -11.00 -22.73 18.50
N TRP A 119 -11.81 -23.70 18.95
CA TRP A 119 -13.20 -23.87 18.52
C TRP A 119 -14.03 -24.59 19.60
N PRO A 120 -15.25 -24.12 19.88
CA PRO A 120 -15.78 -22.79 19.53
C PRO A 120 -15.08 -21.69 20.36
N LEU A 121 -14.96 -20.48 19.82
CA LEU A 121 -14.43 -19.33 20.57
C LEU A 121 -15.50 -18.69 21.48
N ASP A 122 -16.77 -18.69 21.06
CA ASP A 122 -17.92 -18.09 21.75
C ASP A 122 -19.13 -19.02 21.55
N PRO A 123 -20.06 -19.14 22.51
CA PRO A 123 -21.26 -19.99 22.37
C PRO A 123 -22.08 -19.70 21.09
N ARG A 124 -22.11 -18.45 20.61
CA ARG A 124 -22.78 -18.07 19.35
C ARG A 124 -22.18 -18.74 18.11
N LEU A 125 -20.94 -19.25 18.21
CA LEU A 125 -20.18 -19.85 17.11
C LEU A 125 -20.20 -21.39 17.13
N GLU A 126 -20.93 -22.05 18.03
CA GLU A 126 -21.01 -23.52 18.13
C GLU A 126 -21.47 -24.20 16.82
N GLU A 127 -22.38 -23.56 16.09
CA GLU A 127 -22.86 -24.07 14.79
C GLU A 127 -22.02 -23.57 13.59
N THR A 128 -20.99 -22.74 13.83
CA THR A 128 -20.12 -22.19 12.79
C THR A 128 -18.88 -23.07 12.61
N SER A 129 -18.73 -23.66 11.41
CA SER A 129 -17.53 -24.43 11.06
C SER A 129 -16.34 -23.51 10.74
N PHE A 130 -15.19 -23.76 11.36
CA PHE A 130 -13.96 -23.01 11.10
C PHE A 130 -13.08 -23.71 10.06
N HIS A 131 -12.35 -22.93 9.26
CA HIS A 131 -11.36 -23.46 8.34
C HIS A 131 -10.15 -24.00 9.12
N LYS A 132 -9.98 -25.32 9.17
CA LYS A 132 -9.00 -26.03 10.01
C LYS A 132 -7.57 -25.96 9.44
N ALA A 133 -6.92 -24.81 9.57
CA ALA A 133 -5.52 -24.62 9.18
C ALA A 133 -4.56 -25.52 9.98
N PHE A 134 -4.89 -25.81 11.25
CA PHE A 134 -4.07 -26.67 12.10
C PHE A 134 -3.88 -28.11 11.56
N LEU A 135 -4.81 -28.59 10.71
CA LEU A 135 -4.72 -29.89 10.05
C LEU A 135 -3.79 -29.89 8.83
N GLN A 136 -3.41 -28.72 8.33
CA GLN A 136 -2.51 -28.59 7.19
C GLN A 136 -1.04 -28.71 7.64
N PRO A 137 -0.16 -29.30 6.80
CA PRO A 137 1.27 -29.27 7.02
C PRO A 137 1.76 -27.84 7.23
N GLN A 138 2.65 -27.62 8.20
CA GLN A 138 3.10 -26.28 8.59
C GLN A 138 3.63 -25.46 7.40
N ALA A 139 4.37 -26.11 6.49
CA ALA A 139 4.91 -25.48 5.28
C ALA A 139 3.83 -25.03 4.27
N GLU A 140 2.63 -25.59 4.34
CA GLU A 140 1.53 -25.31 3.40
C GLU A 140 0.44 -24.41 3.99
N ARG A 141 0.42 -24.21 5.32
CA ARG A 141 -0.61 -23.44 6.04
C ARG A 141 -0.84 -22.05 5.45
N THR A 142 0.23 -21.31 5.15
CA THR A 142 0.12 -19.95 4.60
C THR A 142 -0.52 -19.95 3.21
N ALA A 143 -0.05 -20.83 2.31
CA ALA A 143 -0.59 -20.94 0.96
C ALA A 143 -2.06 -21.38 0.97
N TRP A 144 -2.39 -22.38 1.79
CA TRP A 144 -3.75 -22.88 1.97
C TRP A 144 -4.70 -21.80 2.52
N THR A 145 -4.28 -21.07 3.56
CA THR A 145 -5.09 -20.00 4.16
C THR A 145 -5.28 -18.85 3.17
N THR A 146 -4.23 -18.46 2.46
CA THR A 146 -4.29 -17.45 1.39
C THR A 146 -5.34 -17.83 0.36
N ARG A 147 -5.33 -19.09 -0.11
CA ARG A 147 -6.29 -19.58 -1.09
C ARG A 147 -7.73 -19.47 -0.59
N ILE A 148 -8.01 -19.83 0.66
CA ILE A 148 -9.34 -19.72 1.24
C ILE A 148 -9.81 -18.27 1.32
N VAL A 149 -8.95 -17.38 1.79
CA VAL A 149 -9.25 -15.95 1.88
C VAL A 149 -9.55 -15.39 0.49
N VAL A 150 -8.71 -15.70 -0.51
CA VAL A 150 -8.92 -15.26 -1.91
C VAL A 150 -10.24 -15.80 -2.49
N VAL A 151 -10.54 -17.10 -2.30
CA VAL A 151 -11.78 -17.71 -2.80
C VAL A 151 -13.01 -17.08 -2.16
N GLU A 152 -12.99 -16.83 -0.85
CA GLU A 152 -14.10 -16.19 -0.16
C GLU A 152 -14.28 -14.73 -0.57
N LEU A 153 -13.19 -13.99 -0.79
CA LEU A 153 -13.24 -12.63 -1.32
C LEU A 153 -13.88 -12.58 -2.71
N VAL A 154 -13.48 -13.49 -3.62
CA VAL A 154 -14.09 -13.59 -4.96
C VAL A 154 -15.58 -13.89 -4.83
N ARG A 155 -15.95 -14.87 -4.00
CA ARG A 155 -17.35 -15.27 -3.79
C ARG A 155 -18.20 -14.13 -3.27
N PHE A 156 -17.68 -13.40 -2.29
CA PHE A 156 -18.34 -12.25 -1.70
C PHE A 156 -18.52 -11.11 -2.72
N LEU A 157 -17.49 -10.78 -3.50
CA LEU A 157 -17.56 -9.76 -4.56
C LEU A 157 -18.50 -10.14 -5.72
N MET A 158 -18.77 -11.43 -5.91
CA MET A 158 -19.77 -11.94 -6.85
C MET A 158 -21.20 -11.94 -6.29
N GLY A 159 -21.39 -11.56 -5.02
CA GLY A 159 -22.70 -11.57 -4.36
C GLY A 159 -23.23 -12.97 -4.06
N GLN A 160 -22.35 -13.98 -3.97
CA GLN A 160 -22.73 -15.36 -3.70
C GLN A 160 -22.74 -15.67 -2.19
N GLU A 161 -23.61 -16.58 -1.77
CA GLU A 161 -23.62 -17.17 -0.43
C GLU A 161 -22.38 -18.04 -0.18
N ARG A 162 -22.09 -18.35 1.09
CA ARG A 162 -20.95 -19.21 1.46
C ARG A 162 -21.11 -20.61 0.86
N GLY A 163 -19.98 -21.24 0.54
CA GLY A 163 -19.97 -22.60 0.02
C GLY A 163 -18.59 -23.26 0.06
N THR A 164 -18.51 -24.49 -0.44
CA THR A 164 -17.25 -25.23 -0.55
C THR A 164 -16.65 -25.20 -1.96
N LYS A 165 -17.46 -24.84 -2.96
CA LYS A 165 -17.07 -24.76 -4.37
C LYS A 165 -16.50 -23.40 -4.72
N VAL A 166 -15.51 -23.37 -5.60
CA VAL A 166 -14.97 -22.10 -6.10
C VAL A 166 -16.02 -21.40 -6.97
N PRO A 167 -16.24 -20.09 -6.77
CA PRO A 167 -17.37 -19.35 -7.32
C PRO A 167 -17.25 -19.05 -8.83
N VAL A 168 -16.23 -19.57 -9.52
CA VAL A 168 -15.92 -19.23 -10.91
C VAL A 168 -15.76 -20.45 -11.80
N ARG A 169 -16.19 -20.31 -13.06
CA ARG A 169 -15.92 -21.28 -14.13
C ARG A 169 -14.54 -21.01 -14.72
N VAL A 170 -13.78 -22.06 -14.99
CA VAL A 170 -12.45 -21.97 -15.62
C VAL A 170 -12.53 -22.44 -17.06
N PHE A 171 -12.06 -21.62 -18.00
CA PHE A 171 -11.92 -21.99 -19.41
C PHE A 171 -10.45 -22.25 -19.71
N LEU A 172 -10.11 -23.49 -20.07
CA LEU A 172 -8.74 -23.90 -20.41
C LEU A 172 -8.49 -23.75 -21.91
N SER A 173 -7.89 -22.64 -22.31
CA SER A 173 -7.50 -22.39 -23.70
C SER A 173 -6.16 -23.06 -23.99
N HIS A 174 -6.13 -23.98 -24.96
CA HIS A 174 -4.92 -24.75 -25.29
C HIS A 174 -4.96 -25.25 -26.75
N ALA A 175 -3.79 -25.64 -27.28
CA ALA A 175 -3.72 -26.31 -28.57
C ALA A 175 -3.99 -27.81 -28.42
N LYS A 176 -5.09 -28.32 -29.00
CA LYS A 176 -5.50 -29.74 -28.87
C LYS A 176 -4.39 -30.75 -29.21
N GLN A 177 -3.55 -30.46 -30.20
CA GLN A 177 -2.50 -31.39 -30.62
C GLN A 177 -1.32 -31.46 -29.63
N ASP A 178 -1.21 -30.50 -28.72
CA ASP A 178 -0.11 -30.43 -27.76
C ASP A 178 -0.50 -31.08 -26.41
N ILE A 179 -1.76 -31.50 -26.20
CA ILE A 179 -2.24 -32.07 -24.91
C ILE A 179 -1.38 -33.22 -24.40
N HIS A 180 -0.96 -34.10 -25.31
CA HIS A 180 -0.16 -35.29 -24.99
C HIS A 180 1.34 -35.08 -25.20
N SER A 181 1.75 -33.88 -25.63
CA SER A 181 3.16 -33.53 -25.80
C SER A 181 3.75 -33.06 -24.47
N ALA A 182 5.05 -33.27 -24.28
CA ALA A 182 5.75 -32.54 -23.23
C ALA A 182 5.81 -31.04 -23.60
N PRO A 183 5.75 -30.13 -22.62
CA PRO A 183 5.34 -30.37 -21.22
C PRO A 183 3.83 -30.67 -21.10
N GLN A 184 3.44 -31.60 -20.22
CA GLN A 184 2.05 -32.08 -20.05
C GLN A 184 1.17 -31.12 -19.23
N VAL A 185 1.19 -29.84 -19.57
CA VAL A 185 0.61 -28.74 -18.77
C VAL A 185 -0.89 -28.92 -18.56
N PHE A 186 -1.61 -29.33 -19.61
CA PHE A 186 -3.06 -29.50 -19.54
C PHE A 186 -3.47 -30.56 -18.51
N SER A 187 -2.86 -31.76 -18.56
CA SER A 187 -3.22 -32.86 -17.66
C SER A 187 -2.84 -32.57 -16.21
N GLU A 188 -1.70 -31.91 -15.97
CA GLU A 188 -1.28 -31.50 -14.62
C GLU A 188 -2.21 -30.47 -14.00
N ILE A 189 -2.64 -29.46 -14.77
CA ILE A 189 -3.59 -28.44 -14.30
C ILE A 189 -4.94 -29.07 -14.01
N VAL A 190 -5.48 -29.89 -14.92
CA VAL A 190 -6.77 -30.58 -14.72
C VAL A 190 -6.70 -31.46 -13.48
N LYS A 191 -5.64 -32.27 -13.33
CA LYS A 191 -5.44 -33.11 -12.15
C LYS A 191 -5.39 -32.29 -10.85
N HIS A 192 -4.73 -31.14 -10.87
CA HIS A 192 -4.66 -30.27 -9.69
C HIS A 192 -6.01 -29.62 -9.36
N LEU A 193 -6.73 -29.13 -10.36
CA LEU A 193 -8.06 -28.55 -10.20
C LEU A 193 -9.02 -29.59 -9.61
N ASP A 194 -9.08 -30.79 -10.19
CA ASP A 194 -9.96 -31.88 -9.73
C ASP A 194 -9.62 -32.32 -8.28
N ALA A 195 -8.34 -32.31 -7.90
CA ALA A 195 -7.90 -32.73 -6.57
C ALA A 195 -8.11 -31.66 -5.48
N THR A 196 -8.01 -30.37 -5.83
CA THR A 196 -7.98 -29.29 -4.83
C THR A 196 -9.28 -28.52 -4.75
N GLN A 197 -10.13 -28.59 -5.76
CA GLN A 197 -11.34 -27.80 -5.86
C GLN A 197 -12.47 -28.59 -6.51
N PRO A 198 -13.64 -28.72 -5.87
CA PRO A 198 -14.84 -29.14 -6.58
C PRO A 198 -15.33 -27.95 -7.44
N VAL A 199 -14.56 -27.57 -8.47
CA VAL A 199 -14.99 -26.61 -9.50
C VAL A 199 -16.10 -27.29 -10.29
N GLU A 200 -17.28 -26.70 -10.31
CA GLU A 200 -18.48 -27.38 -10.82
C GLU A 200 -18.45 -27.58 -12.35
N THR A 201 -17.57 -26.90 -13.10
CA THR A 201 -17.36 -27.17 -14.53
C THR A 201 -16.14 -26.39 -15.04
N TRP A 202 -15.07 -27.07 -15.45
CA TRP A 202 -14.11 -26.47 -16.39
C TRP A 202 -14.58 -26.75 -17.81
N VAL A 203 -14.60 -25.71 -18.65
CA VAL A 203 -15.00 -25.84 -20.05
C VAL A 203 -13.73 -26.12 -20.85
N ASP A 204 -13.68 -27.32 -21.41
CA ASP A 204 -12.67 -27.67 -22.41
C ASP A 204 -13.07 -27.04 -23.75
N SER A 205 -12.19 -26.21 -24.34
CA SER A 205 -12.35 -25.73 -25.72
C SER A 205 -12.63 -26.86 -26.73
N ALA A 206 -12.28 -28.12 -26.39
CA ALA A 206 -12.53 -29.31 -27.18
C ALA A 206 -13.89 -29.99 -26.98
N LYS A 207 -14.67 -29.67 -25.93
CA LYS A 207 -15.94 -30.33 -25.58
C LYS A 207 -17.20 -29.66 -26.16
N ILE A 208 -17.06 -28.73 -27.10
CA ILE A 208 -18.19 -28.13 -27.82
C ILE A 208 -18.97 -29.25 -28.53
N GLU A 209 -20.24 -29.43 -28.17
CA GLU A 209 -21.10 -30.50 -28.71
C GLU A 209 -21.20 -30.40 -30.24
N GLY A 210 -21.07 -31.55 -30.92
CA GLY A 210 -21.19 -31.63 -32.37
C GLY A 210 -22.57 -31.19 -32.84
N GLY A 211 -22.65 -30.10 -33.61
CA GLY A 211 -23.89 -29.52 -34.11
C GLY A 211 -24.17 -28.08 -33.64
N SER A 212 -23.44 -27.58 -32.63
CA SER A 212 -23.50 -26.17 -32.22
C SER A 212 -22.64 -25.27 -33.11
N GLU A 213 -23.07 -24.02 -33.35
CA GLU A 213 -22.19 -23.02 -33.96
C GLU A 213 -21.03 -22.74 -33.01
N PHE A 214 -19.83 -23.22 -33.36
CA PHE A 214 -18.61 -23.11 -32.56
C PHE A 214 -18.35 -21.70 -32.00
N SER A 215 -18.71 -20.65 -32.75
CA SER A 215 -18.60 -19.25 -32.33
C SER A 215 -19.49 -18.91 -31.13
N THR A 216 -20.69 -19.47 -31.08
CA THR A 216 -21.70 -19.23 -30.05
C THR A 216 -21.32 -19.97 -28.78
N ALA A 217 -20.92 -21.24 -28.89
CA ALA A 217 -20.47 -22.03 -27.75
C ALA A 217 -19.22 -21.44 -27.06
N ILE A 218 -18.28 -20.87 -27.84
CA ILE A 218 -17.10 -20.18 -27.29
C ILE A 218 -17.50 -18.85 -26.64
N ALA A 219 -18.41 -18.09 -27.26
CA ALA A 219 -18.93 -16.86 -26.68
C ALA A 219 -19.58 -17.12 -25.32
N GLU A 220 -20.43 -18.14 -25.23
CA GLU A 220 -21.09 -18.56 -23.99
C GLU A 220 -20.11 -19.11 -22.95
N GLY A 221 -19.13 -19.91 -23.39
CA GLY A 221 -18.11 -20.50 -22.52
C GLY A 221 -17.19 -19.45 -21.89
N VAL A 222 -16.78 -18.42 -22.64
CA VAL A 222 -15.89 -17.35 -22.14
C VAL A 222 -16.65 -16.31 -21.31
N HIS A 223 -17.91 -16.04 -21.62
CA HIS A 223 -18.69 -14.91 -21.06
C HIS A 223 -18.69 -14.81 -19.52
N ASP A 224 -18.82 -15.93 -18.80
CA ASP A 224 -18.76 -15.96 -17.33
C ASP A 224 -17.67 -16.90 -16.80
N SER A 225 -16.53 -16.93 -17.50
CA SER A 225 -15.37 -17.71 -17.08
C SER A 225 -14.12 -16.86 -16.86
N VAL A 226 -13.18 -17.46 -16.15
CA VAL A 226 -11.78 -17.05 -16.09
C VAL A 226 -11.04 -17.83 -17.17
N LEU A 227 -10.27 -17.13 -18.00
CA LEU A 227 -9.51 -17.75 -19.08
C LEU A 227 -8.08 -18.09 -18.62
N LEU A 228 -7.70 -19.36 -18.70
CA LEU A 228 -6.32 -19.81 -18.49
C LEU A 228 -5.74 -20.28 -19.82
N ALA A 229 -4.81 -19.49 -20.38
CA ALA A 229 -4.17 -19.75 -21.65
C ALA A 229 -2.89 -20.58 -21.46
N LEU A 230 -2.90 -21.82 -21.96
CA LEU A 230 -1.77 -22.74 -21.89
C LEU A 230 -0.96 -22.63 -23.19
N VAL A 231 0.06 -21.77 -23.18
CA VAL A 231 0.81 -21.41 -24.38
C VAL A 231 1.93 -22.42 -24.61
N THR A 232 1.70 -23.33 -25.54
CA THR A 232 2.66 -24.32 -26.06
C THR A 232 3.09 -23.98 -27.49
N LYS A 233 4.00 -24.75 -28.08
CA LYS A 233 4.56 -24.53 -29.44
C LYS A 233 3.52 -24.26 -30.53
N SER A 234 2.33 -24.86 -30.45
CA SER A 234 1.30 -24.71 -31.48
C SER A 234 0.26 -23.65 -31.17
N TYR A 235 0.28 -23.05 -29.96
CA TYR A 235 -0.80 -22.22 -29.45
C TYR A 235 -1.09 -20.98 -30.30
N SER A 236 -0.07 -20.16 -30.57
CA SER A 236 -0.20 -18.91 -31.34
C SER A 236 -0.71 -19.12 -32.77
N GLY A 237 -0.44 -20.29 -33.35
CA GLY A 237 -0.90 -20.66 -34.68
C GLY A 237 -2.39 -21.03 -34.76
N ARG A 238 -3.04 -21.33 -33.63
CA ARG A 238 -4.44 -21.79 -33.61
C ARG A 238 -5.42 -20.63 -33.71
N PRO A 239 -6.30 -20.58 -34.74
CA PRO A 239 -7.34 -19.55 -34.85
C PRO A 239 -8.26 -19.49 -33.63
N TRP A 240 -8.62 -20.64 -33.07
CA TRP A 240 -9.53 -20.73 -31.93
C TRP A 240 -8.92 -20.17 -30.64
N CYS A 241 -7.69 -20.56 -30.28
CA CYS A 241 -6.97 -19.98 -29.14
C CYS A 241 -6.87 -18.44 -29.24
N ARG A 242 -6.57 -17.92 -30.44
CA ARG A 242 -6.55 -16.46 -30.69
C ARG A 242 -7.93 -15.83 -30.49
N ARG A 243 -9.01 -16.48 -30.93
CA ARG A 243 -10.38 -15.99 -30.79
C ARG A 243 -10.82 -15.96 -29.32
N GLU A 244 -10.49 -16.99 -28.55
CA GLU A 244 -10.76 -17.09 -27.11
C GLU A 244 -10.12 -15.94 -26.33
N VAL A 245 -8.82 -15.67 -26.55
CA VAL A 245 -8.10 -14.56 -25.93
C VAL A 245 -8.72 -13.21 -26.31
N LEU A 246 -9.01 -12.99 -27.59
CA LEU A 246 -9.63 -11.73 -28.05
C LEU A 246 -11.03 -11.52 -27.47
N LEU A 247 -11.78 -12.59 -27.23
CA LEU A 247 -13.12 -12.55 -26.66
C LEU A 247 -13.09 -12.30 -25.15
N ALA A 248 -12.16 -12.92 -24.43
CA ALA A 248 -11.95 -12.63 -23.01
C ALA A 248 -11.61 -11.14 -22.80
N LYS A 249 -10.74 -10.59 -23.64
CA LYS A 249 -10.37 -9.17 -23.63
C LYS A 249 -11.54 -8.26 -23.99
N GLU A 250 -12.30 -8.59 -25.03
CA GLU A 250 -13.52 -7.86 -25.40
C GLU A 250 -14.54 -7.81 -24.25
N LYS A 251 -14.74 -8.93 -23.55
CA LYS A 251 -15.69 -9.03 -22.43
C LYS A 251 -15.09 -8.61 -21.09
N ASN A 252 -13.85 -8.11 -21.08
CA ASN A 252 -13.13 -7.71 -19.88
C ASN A 252 -13.14 -8.82 -18.81
N ARG A 253 -12.77 -10.03 -19.21
CA ARG A 253 -12.69 -11.23 -18.36
C ARG A 253 -11.28 -11.41 -17.79
N PRO A 254 -11.14 -12.03 -16.60
CA PRO A 254 -9.82 -12.37 -16.08
C PRO A 254 -9.11 -13.35 -17.02
N LEU A 255 -7.82 -13.09 -17.28
CA LEU A 255 -6.97 -13.88 -18.17
C LEU A 255 -5.61 -14.11 -17.51
N VAL A 256 -5.15 -15.36 -17.47
CA VAL A 256 -3.79 -15.72 -17.06
C VAL A 256 -3.12 -16.56 -18.13
N VAL A 257 -1.85 -16.29 -18.39
CA VAL A 257 -1.04 -17.05 -19.34
C VAL A 257 -0.07 -17.95 -18.58
N VAL A 258 -0.14 -19.24 -18.87
CA VAL A 258 0.87 -20.22 -18.51
C VAL A 258 1.75 -20.41 -19.74
N ASP A 259 2.93 -19.79 -19.73
CA ASP A 259 3.90 -19.94 -20.81
C ASP A 259 4.63 -21.27 -20.66
N ALA A 260 4.19 -22.24 -21.43
CA ALA A 260 4.71 -23.60 -21.51
C ALA A 260 5.49 -23.84 -22.81
N LEU A 261 5.93 -22.78 -23.48
CA LEU A 261 6.68 -22.89 -24.72
C LEU A 261 8.02 -23.58 -24.44
N ASP A 262 8.28 -24.70 -25.09
CA ASP A 262 9.49 -25.52 -24.95
C ASP A 262 10.31 -25.61 -26.26
N ASP A 263 9.84 -24.92 -27.30
CA ASP A 263 10.41 -24.88 -28.64
C ASP A 263 10.12 -23.52 -29.31
N LEU A 264 10.25 -23.44 -30.63
CA LEU A 264 10.03 -22.23 -31.43
C LEU A 264 8.55 -21.86 -31.62
N ASP A 265 8.18 -20.63 -31.25
CA ASP A 265 6.92 -20.01 -31.68
C ASP A 265 7.15 -19.19 -32.97
N LEU A 266 6.80 -19.78 -34.12
CA LEU A 266 7.03 -19.19 -35.45
C LEU A 266 6.39 -17.80 -35.64
N ARG A 267 5.26 -17.56 -34.96
CA ARG A 267 4.57 -16.27 -34.99
C ARG A 267 3.77 -16.12 -33.70
N ARG A 268 4.38 -15.47 -32.72
CA ARG A 268 3.73 -15.14 -31.45
C ARG A 268 2.46 -14.32 -31.69
N PHE A 269 1.38 -14.70 -31.01
CA PHE A 269 0.14 -13.94 -31.07
C PHE A 269 0.29 -12.61 -30.31
N PRO A 270 0.21 -11.43 -30.98
CA PRO A 270 0.58 -10.16 -30.34
C PRO A 270 -0.41 -9.72 -29.25
N TYR A 271 -1.68 -10.12 -29.34
CA TYR A 271 -2.72 -9.67 -28.42
C TYR A 271 -2.91 -10.59 -27.21
N ILE A 272 -1.91 -11.42 -26.87
CA ILE A 272 -1.90 -12.20 -25.63
C ILE A 272 -1.26 -11.47 -24.45
N GLY A 273 -0.63 -10.31 -24.70
CA GLY A 273 0.07 -9.51 -23.68
C GLY A 273 -0.86 -8.76 -22.72
N ASN A 274 -0.28 -7.87 -21.92
CA ASN A 274 -0.97 -7.05 -20.91
C ASN A 274 -1.88 -7.88 -19.97
N THR A 275 -1.36 -9.01 -19.54
CA THR A 275 -2.03 -9.98 -18.67
C THR A 275 -0.96 -10.68 -17.84
N PRO A 276 -1.27 -11.22 -16.66
CA PRO A 276 -0.31 -11.98 -15.87
C PRO A 276 0.21 -13.20 -16.64
N VAL A 277 1.54 -13.33 -16.70
CA VAL A 277 2.22 -14.45 -17.35
C VAL A 277 3.08 -15.16 -16.33
N MET A 278 2.95 -16.47 -16.21
CA MET A 278 3.89 -17.30 -15.49
C MET A 278 4.59 -18.28 -16.43
N ARG A 279 5.89 -18.49 -16.22
CA ARG A 279 6.63 -19.56 -16.87
C ARG A 279 6.24 -20.90 -16.25
N TRP A 280 5.90 -21.88 -17.08
CA TRP A 280 5.69 -23.26 -16.65
C TRP A 280 7.00 -23.91 -16.21
N THR A 281 6.95 -24.57 -15.06
CA THR A 281 7.94 -25.57 -14.61
C THR A 281 7.19 -26.82 -14.16
N ASP A 282 7.81 -27.99 -14.23
CA ASP A 282 7.17 -29.25 -13.80
C ASP A 282 6.63 -29.13 -12.36
N GLY A 283 5.39 -29.56 -12.13
CA GLY A 283 4.72 -29.44 -10.83
C GLY A 283 4.19 -28.04 -10.47
N SER A 284 4.26 -27.05 -11.38
CA SER A 284 3.79 -25.67 -11.11
C SER A 284 2.27 -25.46 -11.25
N ALA A 285 1.48 -26.52 -11.41
CA ALA A 285 0.02 -26.45 -11.53
C ALA A 285 -0.64 -25.68 -10.38
N ALA A 286 -0.20 -25.89 -9.13
CA ALA A 286 -0.71 -25.16 -7.97
C ALA A 286 -0.49 -23.65 -8.10
N ARG A 287 0.70 -23.24 -8.52
CA ARG A 287 1.05 -21.82 -8.74
C ARG A 287 0.21 -21.20 -9.84
N ALA A 288 -0.09 -21.95 -10.91
CA ALA A 288 -0.96 -21.49 -12.00
C ALA A 288 -2.40 -21.24 -11.51
N VAL A 289 -2.95 -22.16 -10.73
CA VAL A 289 -4.28 -22.01 -10.15
C VAL A 289 -4.33 -20.86 -9.14
N ASP A 290 -3.31 -20.72 -8.28
CA ASP A 290 -3.25 -19.61 -7.32
C ASP A 290 -3.14 -18.24 -8.03
N LEU A 291 -2.31 -18.12 -9.07
CA LEU A 291 -2.23 -16.90 -9.88
C LEU A 291 -3.56 -16.57 -10.56
N MET A 292 -4.24 -17.58 -11.11
CA MET A 292 -5.57 -17.44 -11.71
C MET A 292 -6.62 -16.94 -10.71
N LEU A 293 -6.65 -17.50 -9.50
CA LEU A 293 -7.59 -17.08 -8.45
C LEU A 293 -7.31 -15.65 -7.98
N LYS A 294 -6.04 -15.29 -7.82
CA LYS A 294 -5.65 -13.92 -7.47
C LYS A 294 -5.99 -12.93 -8.59
N GLU A 295 -5.80 -13.31 -9.85
CA GLU A 295 -6.17 -12.46 -10.99
C GLU A 295 -7.68 -12.25 -11.09
N THR A 296 -8.42 -13.31 -10.79
CA THR A 296 -9.88 -13.26 -10.66
C THR A 296 -10.28 -12.25 -9.60
N LEU A 297 -9.68 -12.35 -8.40
CA LEU A 297 -9.91 -11.39 -7.31
C LEU A 297 -9.57 -9.96 -7.74
N ARG A 298 -8.41 -9.73 -8.38
CA ARG A 298 -7.98 -8.42 -8.89
C ARG A 298 -9.04 -7.82 -9.81
N HIS A 299 -9.52 -8.60 -10.79
CA HIS A 299 -10.56 -8.17 -11.72
C HIS A 299 -11.86 -7.76 -11.01
N PHE A 300 -12.38 -8.60 -10.11
CA PHE A 300 -13.65 -8.32 -9.43
C PHE A 300 -13.54 -7.11 -8.50
N HIS A 301 -12.47 -7.05 -7.70
CA HIS A 301 -12.22 -5.95 -6.78
C HIS A 301 -12.07 -4.62 -7.55
N THR A 302 -11.18 -4.58 -8.55
CA THR A 302 -10.96 -3.39 -9.38
C THR A 302 -12.25 -2.94 -10.05
N ARG A 303 -13.08 -3.87 -10.54
CA ARG A 303 -14.36 -3.51 -11.15
C ARG A 303 -15.29 -2.79 -10.18
N CYS A 304 -15.35 -3.23 -8.92
CA CYS A 304 -16.15 -2.56 -7.89
C CYS A 304 -15.63 -1.14 -7.62
N VAL A 305 -14.32 -0.98 -7.46
CA VAL A 305 -13.68 0.33 -7.25
C VAL A 305 -13.96 1.28 -8.42
N LEU A 306 -13.73 0.85 -9.66
CA LEU A 306 -13.88 1.71 -10.83
C LEU A 306 -15.35 2.04 -11.13
N LYS A 307 -16.27 1.08 -10.99
CA LYS A 307 -17.71 1.33 -11.20
C LYS A 307 -18.25 2.38 -10.23
N ALA A 308 -17.75 2.41 -9.00
CA ALA A 308 -18.21 3.39 -8.02
C ALA A 308 -17.76 4.83 -8.39
N GLN A 309 -16.80 4.99 -9.30
CA GLN A 309 -16.25 6.28 -9.76
C GLN A 309 -16.56 6.61 -11.23
N MET A 310 -17.34 5.76 -11.91
CA MET A 310 -17.63 5.94 -13.33
C MET A 310 -18.64 7.05 -13.58
N ARG A 311 -18.44 7.79 -14.67
CA ARG A 311 -19.33 8.83 -15.18
C ARG A 311 -20.19 8.28 -16.33
N LYS A 312 -21.26 8.99 -16.66
CA LYS A 312 -22.09 8.64 -17.82
C LYS A 312 -21.23 8.68 -19.10
N GLY A 313 -21.22 7.57 -19.85
CA GLY A 313 -20.42 7.43 -21.07
C GLY A 313 -19.06 6.76 -20.86
N ASP A 314 -18.68 6.46 -19.61
CA ASP A 314 -17.47 5.70 -19.33
C ASP A 314 -17.63 4.21 -19.62
N VAL A 315 -16.54 3.61 -20.09
CA VAL A 315 -16.29 2.18 -20.13
C VAL A 315 -15.23 1.84 -19.09
N VAL A 316 -15.53 0.88 -18.23
CA VAL A 316 -14.59 0.39 -17.21
C VAL A 316 -13.80 -0.79 -17.76
N LEU A 317 -12.48 -0.66 -17.75
CA LEU A 317 -11.52 -1.75 -18.00
C LEU A 317 -10.82 -2.08 -16.69
N THR A 318 -10.74 -3.36 -16.33
CA THR A 318 -10.19 -3.77 -15.02
C THR A 318 -8.69 -4.04 -15.05
N VAL A 319 -8.11 -3.87 -16.23
CA VAL A 319 -6.68 -3.91 -16.53
C VAL A 319 -6.34 -2.68 -17.37
N PRO A 320 -5.07 -2.25 -17.43
CA PRO A 320 -4.67 -1.17 -18.33
C PRO A 320 -5.15 -1.44 -19.77
N PRO A 321 -5.59 -0.42 -20.53
CA PRO A 321 -6.05 -0.64 -21.88
C PRO A 321 -4.91 -0.99 -22.84
N GLU A 322 -5.26 -1.71 -23.90
CA GLU A 322 -4.41 -1.96 -25.06
C GLU A 322 -5.23 -1.80 -26.35
N LEU A 323 -4.57 -1.78 -27.52
CA LEU A 323 -5.24 -1.66 -28.82
C LEU A 323 -6.42 -2.64 -28.98
N ALA A 324 -6.26 -3.92 -28.63
CA ALA A 324 -7.31 -4.93 -28.80
C ALA A 324 -8.57 -4.66 -27.95
N THR A 325 -8.42 -3.99 -26.81
CA THR A 325 -9.54 -3.57 -25.95
C THR A 325 -10.15 -2.25 -26.44
N LEU A 326 -9.33 -1.31 -26.91
CA LEU A 326 -9.76 0.04 -27.27
C LEU A 326 -10.48 0.11 -28.63
N VAL A 327 -9.99 -0.59 -29.66
CA VAL A 327 -10.54 -0.50 -31.04
C VAL A 327 -12.01 -0.91 -31.17
N ARG A 328 -12.57 -1.57 -30.14
CA ARG A 328 -13.96 -2.03 -30.10
C ARG A 328 -14.88 -1.06 -29.35
N LEU A 329 -14.31 -0.04 -28.71
CA LEU A 329 -15.08 0.92 -27.94
C LEU A 329 -15.70 1.98 -28.87
N PRO A 330 -16.83 2.59 -28.45
CA PRO A 330 -17.38 3.72 -29.19
C PRO A 330 -16.35 4.86 -29.31
N LYS A 331 -16.25 5.47 -30.50
CA LYS A 331 -15.37 6.62 -30.71
C LYS A 331 -15.70 7.73 -29.69
N GLY A 332 -14.69 8.30 -29.03
CA GLY A 332 -14.89 9.30 -27.99
C GLY A 332 -15.31 8.75 -26.62
N ALA A 333 -15.37 7.43 -26.42
CA ALA A 333 -15.65 6.85 -25.11
C ALA A 333 -14.64 7.33 -24.05
N GLY A 334 -15.15 7.60 -22.85
CA GLY A 334 -14.32 7.70 -21.64
C GLY A 334 -13.90 6.31 -21.21
N VAL A 335 -12.63 6.09 -20.95
CA VAL A 335 -12.08 4.81 -20.52
C VAL A 335 -11.50 5.00 -19.13
N LEU A 336 -12.13 4.36 -18.14
CA LEU A 336 -11.67 4.34 -16.77
C LEU A 336 -11.02 2.99 -16.46
N TYR A 337 -9.75 3.02 -16.06
CA TYR A 337 -8.93 1.82 -15.80
C TYR A 337 -8.14 1.98 -14.48
N PRO A 338 -7.63 0.89 -13.88
CA PRO A 338 -6.97 0.99 -12.58
C PRO A 338 -5.67 1.78 -12.65
N ASP A 339 -5.36 2.47 -11.56
CA ASP A 339 -4.04 3.05 -11.30
C ASP A 339 -2.94 1.96 -11.27
N PRO A 340 -1.68 2.27 -11.65
CA PRO A 340 -1.18 3.58 -12.07
C PRO A 340 -1.48 3.91 -13.55
N PRO A 341 -1.28 5.17 -13.97
CA PRO A 341 -1.41 5.56 -15.37
C PRO A 341 -0.43 4.85 -16.30
N LEU A 342 -0.85 4.65 -17.55
CA LEU A 342 -0.02 4.18 -18.65
C LEU A 342 1.19 5.08 -18.92
N GLY A 343 2.23 4.48 -19.50
CA GLY A 343 3.40 5.20 -19.99
C GLY A 343 3.07 6.10 -21.19
N ASP A 344 3.94 7.07 -21.44
CA ASP A 344 3.77 8.06 -22.50
C ASP A 344 3.74 7.39 -23.88
N GLU A 345 4.56 6.36 -24.08
CA GLU A 345 4.67 5.60 -25.32
C GLU A 345 3.36 4.86 -25.68
N GLU A 346 2.63 4.38 -24.67
CA GLU A 346 1.35 3.70 -24.85
C GLU A 346 0.22 4.69 -25.13
N LEU A 347 0.23 5.84 -24.44
CA LEU A 347 -0.77 6.89 -24.64
C LEU A 347 -0.67 7.49 -26.05
N GLU A 348 0.54 7.80 -26.52
CA GLU A 348 0.81 8.28 -27.89
C GLU A 348 0.28 7.30 -28.95
N LEU A 349 0.45 6.00 -28.73
CA LEU A 349 -0.08 4.96 -29.62
C LEU A 349 -1.61 4.96 -29.69
N PHE A 350 -2.29 5.35 -28.61
CA PHE A 350 -3.76 5.34 -28.50
C PHE A 350 -4.42 6.64 -28.94
N GLU A 351 -3.68 7.75 -29.06
CA GLU A 351 -4.20 9.06 -29.48
C GLU A 351 -5.08 9.01 -30.75
N PRO A 352 -4.69 8.29 -31.83
CA PRO A 352 -5.49 8.28 -33.06
C PRO A 352 -6.89 7.67 -32.90
N LEU A 353 -7.14 6.91 -31.83
CA LEU A 353 -8.45 6.32 -31.55
C LEU A 353 -9.44 7.37 -31.00
N GLY A 354 -8.94 8.48 -30.45
CA GLY A 354 -9.76 9.58 -29.94
C GLY A 354 -10.60 9.22 -28.70
N HIS A 355 -10.12 8.29 -27.88
CA HIS A 355 -10.73 7.97 -26.57
C HIS A 355 -10.16 8.86 -25.47
N HIS A 356 -10.93 9.10 -24.42
CA HIS A 356 -10.45 9.77 -23.21
C HIS A 356 -10.03 8.72 -22.18
N ILE A 357 -8.73 8.45 -22.08
CA ILE A 357 -8.19 7.37 -21.25
C ILE A 357 -7.62 7.95 -19.95
N GLU A 358 -8.18 7.57 -18.81
CA GLU A 358 -7.75 8.08 -17.50
C GLU A 358 -7.97 7.05 -16.38
N THR A 359 -7.19 7.18 -15.31
CA THR A 359 -7.39 6.43 -14.07
C THR A 359 -8.23 7.21 -13.05
N PRO A 360 -8.79 6.56 -12.00
CA PRO A 360 -9.46 7.22 -10.88
C PRO A 360 -8.73 8.45 -10.35
N LEU A 361 -7.44 8.32 -10.05
CA LEU A 361 -6.68 9.40 -9.45
C LEU A 361 -6.30 10.50 -10.45
N GLN A 362 -6.05 10.16 -11.72
CA GLN A 362 -5.90 11.17 -12.78
C GLN A 362 -7.17 12.02 -12.90
N ARG A 363 -8.33 11.37 -12.87
CA ARG A 363 -9.64 12.02 -12.96
C ARG A 363 -9.97 12.89 -11.75
N ALA A 364 -9.80 12.35 -10.55
CA ALA A 364 -10.09 13.06 -9.29
C ALA A 364 -9.27 14.34 -9.19
N SER A 365 -8.12 14.37 -9.84
CA SER A 365 -7.18 15.46 -9.80
C SER A 365 -7.15 16.31 -11.10
N ALA A 366 -7.99 15.99 -12.09
CA ALA A 366 -8.03 16.66 -13.38
C ALA A 366 -8.14 18.20 -13.24
N GLY A 367 -7.34 18.94 -14.02
CA GLY A 367 -7.30 20.41 -13.99
C GLY A 367 -6.49 21.05 -12.85
N GLN A 368 -5.85 20.26 -11.99
CA GLN A 368 -4.99 20.75 -10.89
C GLN A 368 -3.47 20.52 -11.13
N PRO A 369 -2.82 21.20 -12.09
CA PRO A 369 -1.39 20.99 -12.31
C PRO A 369 -0.58 21.38 -11.08
N LEU A 370 0.41 20.57 -10.72
CA LEU A 370 1.38 20.87 -9.65
C LEU A 370 2.72 21.35 -10.21
N ALA A 371 2.83 21.52 -11.52
CA ALA A 371 4.01 22.09 -12.17
C ALA A 371 4.45 23.39 -11.49
N GLY A 372 5.72 23.43 -11.08
CA GLY A 372 6.34 24.55 -10.38
C GLY A 372 6.22 24.51 -8.85
N LEU A 373 5.50 23.54 -8.25
CA LEU A 373 5.47 23.35 -6.81
C LEU A 373 6.56 22.36 -6.36
N THR A 374 7.35 22.76 -5.39
CA THR A 374 8.26 21.91 -4.62
C THR A 374 7.59 21.55 -3.29
N LEU A 375 7.34 20.26 -3.08
CA LEU A 375 6.62 19.73 -1.92
C LEU A 375 7.58 18.92 -1.04
N ALA A 376 7.66 19.22 0.25
CA ALA A 376 8.43 18.43 1.19
C ALA A 376 7.69 17.16 1.61
N LEU A 377 8.35 16.02 1.51
CA LEU A 377 7.88 14.75 2.05
C LEU A 377 8.65 14.42 3.33
N SER A 378 7.94 14.47 4.44
CA SER A 378 8.44 14.21 5.79
C SER A 378 7.86 12.90 6.29
N ILE A 379 8.46 11.81 5.82
CA ILE A 379 7.94 10.46 6.02
C ILE A 379 9.07 9.57 6.50
N SER A 380 8.82 8.83 7.58
CA SER A 380 9.77 7.90 8.19
C SER A 380 9.03 6.81 8.95
N GLU A 381 9.73 5.74 9.31
CA GLU A 381 9.17 4.61 10.08
C GLU A 381 8.45 5.10 11.34
N SER A 382 7.25 4.58 11.56
CA SER A 382 6.50 4.74 12.80
C SER A 382 6.93 3.71 13.84
N ASP A 383 6.92 4.10 15.11
CA ASP A 383 7.23 3.23 16.26
C ASP A 383 6.04 2.39 16.74
N ASP A 384 4.81 2.79 16.44
CA ASP A 384 3.59 2.17 16.97
C ASP A 384 2.48 1.89 15.92
N PRO A 385 2.77 1.45 14.68
CA PRO A 385 1.74 1.24 13.65
C PRO A 385 0.64 0.24 14.06
N HIS A 386 0.99 -0.75 14.90
CA HIS A 386 0.04 -1.72 15.47
C HIS A 386 -1.10 -1.08 16.28
N ARG A 387 -0.85 0.09 16.90
CA ARG A 387 -1.88 0.85 17.63
C ARG A 387 -2.98 1.41 16.73
N TYR A 388 -2.69 1.54 15.43
CA TYR A 388 -3.60 2.08 14.43
C TYR A 388 -4.12 0.98 13.48
N GLY A 389 -3.89 -0.28 13.83
CA GLY A 389 -4.35 -1.42 13.04
C GLY A 389 -3.70 -1.49 11.66
N VAL A 390 -2.44 -1.05 11.53
CA VAL A 390 -1.69 -1.10 10.28
C VAL A 390 -0.32 -1.73 10.47
N LEU A 391 0.23 -2.24 9.38
CA LEU A 391 1.61 -2.75 9.27
C LEU A 391 2.54 -1.67 8.72
N PRO A 392 3.87 -1.77 8.95
CA PRO A 392 4.86 -0.92 8.28
C PRO A 392 4.70 -0.90 6.75
N GLU A 393 4.33 -2.04 6.14
CA GLU A 393 4.08 -2.17 4.70
C GLU A 393 2.96 -1.24 4.20
N HIS A 394 1.94 -0.93 5.03
CA HIS A 394 0.89 0.02 4.63
C HIS A 394 1.43 1.45 4.50
N LEU A 395 2.34 1.86 5.40
CA LEU A 395 2.99 3.16 5.35
C LEU A 395 3.89 3.26 4.12
N ASP A 396 4.68 2.23 3.84
CA ASP A 396 5.55 2.17 2.67
C ASP A 396 4.74 2.26 1.36
N ALA A 397 3.64 1.52 1.27
CA ALA A 397 2.72 1.57 0.12
C ALA A 397 2.11 2.96 -0.06
N ALA A 398 1.57 3.56 1.01
CA ALA A 398 0.98 4.89 0.98
C ALA A 398 1.99 5.97 0.53
N LEU A 399 3.22 5.89 1.04
CA LEU A 399 4.32 6.77 0.66
C LEU A 399 4.64 6.68 -0.84
N VAL A 400 4.74 5.46 -1.39
CA VAL A 400 5.03 5.25 -2.82
C VAL A 400 3.92 5.81 -3.70
N GLU A 401 2.66 5.57 -3.35
CA GLU A 401 1.52 6.08 -4.10
C GLU A 401 1.42 7.60 -4.05
N VAL A 402 1.49 8.21 -2.86
CA VAL A 402 1.45 9.68 -2.71
C VAL A 402 2.57 10.32 -3.55
N SER A 403 3.79 9.79 -3.46
CA SER A 403 4.92 10.27 -4.26
C SER A 403 4.69 10.12 -5.77
N ARG A 404 4.17 8.98 -6.23
CA ARG A 404 3.85 8.76 -7.65
C ARG A 404 2.89 9.82 -8.16
N TYR A 405 1.80 10.08 -7.44
CA TYR A 405 0.79 11.03 -7.91
C TYR A 405 1.26 12.47 -7.92
N LEU A 406 1.98 12.91 -6.88
CA LEU A 406 2.56 14.25 -6.88
C LEU A 406 3.52 14.44 -8.07
N LEU A 407 4.35 13.43 -8.36
CA LEU A 407 5.24 13.43 -9.52
C LEU A 407 4.49 13.45 -10.85
N VAL A 408 3.52 12.55 -11.06
CA VAL A 408 2.72 12.47 -12.29
C VAL A 408 2.01 13.80 -12.58
N ARG A 409 1.65 14.58 -11.54
CA ARG A 409 1.03 15.91 -11.69
C ARG A 409 2.02 17.07 -11.85
N GLY A 410 3.31 16.77 -11.94
CA GLY A 410 4.37 17.74 -12.21
C GLY A 410 4.96 18.42 -10.98
N ALA A 411 4.68 17.95 -9.75
CA ALA A 411 5.37 18.47 -8.58
C ALA A 411 6.85 18.04 -8.57
N SER A 412 7.69 18.90 -8.00
CA SER A 412 9.02 18.53 -7.52
C SER A 412 8.92 18.07 -6.07
N LEU A 413 9.61 16.99 -5.71
CA LEU A 413 9.62 16.45 -4.36
C LEU A 413 10.91 16.82 -3.64
N ALA A 414 10.79 17.45 -2.49
CA ALA A 414 11.87 17.73 -1.56
C ALA A 414 11.93 16.65 -0.48
N TYR A 415 13.12 16.10 -0.24
CA TYR A 415 13.35 15.03 0.73
C TYR A 415 14.63 15.30 1.54
N GLY A 416 14.66 14.93 2.82
CA GLY A 416 15.79 15.19 3.74
C GLY A 416 16.54 13.95 4.25
N GLY A 417 16.23 12.76 3.72
CA GLY A 417 16.74 11.50 4.27
C GLY A 417 17.91 10.87 3.53
N HIS A 418 18.48 9.85 4.16
CA HIS A 418 19.62 9.08 3.66
C HIS A 418 19.21 8.19 2.48
N LEU A 419 19.87 8.36 1.33
CA LEU A 419 19.64 7.56 0.11
C LEU A 419 19.90 6.05 0.29
N GLY A 420 20.48 5.64 1.43
CA GLY A 420 20.92 4.27 1.70
C GLY A 420 19.89 3.31 2.31
N LYS A 421 18.67 3.76 2.69
CA LYS A 421 17.59 2.81 2.98
C LYS A 421 17.12 2.22 1.65
N GLN A 422 17.62 1.03 1.32
CA GLN A 422 17.25 0.31 0.10
C GLN A 422 15.72 0.17 0.04
N GLY A 423 15.11 0.51 -1.10
CA GLY A 423 13.66 0.52 -1.29
C GLY A 423 13.15 1.87 -1.77
N TYR A 424 12.75 2.77 -0.86
CA TYR A 424 12.02 3.99 -1.20
C TYR A 424 12.74 4.93 -2.19
N THR A 425 14.02 5.24 -1.95
CA THR A 425 14.79 6.12 -2.83
C THR A 425 14.88 5.56 -4.25
N ALA A 426 15.12 4.25 -4.38
CA ALA A 426 15.17 3.57 -5.67
C ALA A 426 13.79 3.60 -6.36
N THR A 427 12.72 3.34 -5.60
CA THR A 427 11.34 3.45 -6.10
C THR A 427 11.06 4.86 -6.62
N LEU A 428 11.41 5.91 -5.86
CA LEU A 428 11.22 7.30 -6.26
C LEU A 428 11.95 7.63 -7.58
N PHE A 429 13.19 7.17 -7.72
CA PHE A 429 13.96 7.34 -8.95
C PHE A 429 13.38 6.57 -10.13
N ASN A 430 12.85 5.37 -9.91
CA ASN A 430 12.17 4.60 -10.96
C ASN A 430 10.87 5.29 -11.41
N LEU A 431 10.11 5.88 -10.48
CA LEU A 431 8.91 6.67 -10.79
C LEU A 431 9.24 7.89 -11.67
N VAL A 432 10.31 8.62 -11.35
CA VAL A 432 10.74 9.76 -12.17
C VAL A 432 11.16 9.33 -13.57
N LYS A 433 11.85 8.17 -13.69
CA LYS A 433 12.26 7.62 -14.99
C LYS A 433 11.06 7.22 -15.85
N ALA A 434 9.98 6.71 -15.25
CA ALA A 434 8.82 6.18 -15.96
C ALA A 434 7.84 7.27 -16.49
N HIS A 435 7.94 8.52 -15.99
CA HIS A 435 6.97 9.58 -16.32
C HIS A 435 7.65 10.88 -16.75
N GLN A 436 8.59 10.84 -17.71
CA GLN A 436 9.42 12.00 -18.07
C GLN A 436 8.67 13.05 -18.89
N SER A 437 7.74 12.64 -19.76
CA SER A 437 7.08 13.50 -20.75
C SER A 437 6.03 14.45 -20.14
N MET A 438 5.24 13.95 -19.19
CA MET A 438 4.01 14.58 -18.67
C MET A 438 4.20 15.92 -17.93
N SER A 439 5.41 16.26 -17.51
CA SER A 439 5.63 17.46 -16.68
C SER A 439 6.24 18.64 -17.42
N GLY A 440 6.90 18.41 -18.56
CA GLY A 440 7.79 19.41 -19.18
C GLY A 440 8.98 19.85 -18.29
N ILE A 441 9.14 19.24 -17.10
CA ILE A 441 10.19 19.53 -16.13
C ILE A 441 11.31 18.49 -16.30
N PRO A 442 12.58 18.91 -16.43
CA PRO A 442 13.70 17.99 -16.49
C PRO A 442 13.70 17.03 -15.28
N PRO A 443 13.96 15.72 -15.45
CA PRO A 443 13.96 14.75 -14.36
C PRO A 443 14.78 15.17 -13.12
N VAL A 444 15.91 15.85 -13.32
CA VAL A 444 16.81 16.35 -12.26
C VAL A 444 16.16 17.38 -11.33
N GLU A 445 15.15 18.11 -11.82
CA GLU A 445 14.44 19.13 -11.04
C GLU A 445 13.25 18.56 -10.27
N ARG A 446 12.88 17.30 -10.54
CA ARG A 446 11.72 16.65 -9.92
C ARG A 446 12.03 16.07 -8.55
N ILE A 447 13.29 15.86 -8.21
CA ILE A 447 13.71 15.44 -6.87
C ILE A 447 14.79 16.37 -6.36
N ARG A 448 14.54 16.99 -5.21
CA ARG A 448 15.50 17.81 -4.46
C ARG A 448 15.82 17.12 -3.14
N ASN A 449 17.01 16.52 -3.04
CA ASN A 449 17.48 15.92 -1.80
C ASN A 449 18.28 16.97 -1.00
N TYR A 450 17.73 17.40 0.12
CA TYR A 450 18.40 18.26 1.09
C TYR A 450 19.27 17.41 1.99
N VAL A 451 20.58 17.56 1.83
CA VAL A 451 21.53 16.80 2.62
C VAL A 451 22.04 17.69 3.75
N GLY A 452 21.39 17.57 4.91
CA GLY A 452 21.73 18.28 6.13
C GLY A 452 23.07 17.83 6.72
N TRP A 453 23.91 18.76 7.17
CA TRP A 453 25.09 18.39 7.96
C TRP A 453 24.65 17.63 9.24
N PRO A 454 25.34 16.56 9.66
CA PRO A 454 26.60 16.01 9.14
C PRO A 454 26.44 14.89 8.10
N LEU A 455 25.26 14.72 7.49
CA LEU A 455 25.06 13.69 6.46
C LEU A 455 25.98 13.94 5.25
N SER A 456 26.68 12.90 4.82
CA SER A 456 27.48 12.91 3.60
C SER A 456 26.76 12.21 2.45
N ILE A 457 27.10 12.60 1.23
CA ILE A 457 26.72 11.89 0.01
C ILE A 457 28.00 11.62 -0.79
N SER A 458 28.22 10.33 -1.09
CA SER A 458 29.43 9.87 -1.75
C SER A 458 29.54 10.42 -3.17
N LYS A 459 30.77 10.46 -3.72
CA LYS A 459 30.97 10.91 -5.11
C LYS A 459 30.27 9.99 -6.09
N GLU A 460 30.25 8.70 -5.79
CA GLU A 460 29.60 7.64 -6.57
C GLU A 460 28.09 7.87 -6.61
N GLN A 461 27.44 8.09 -5.45
CA GLN A 461 26.00 8.38 -5.38
C GLN A 461 25.63 9.67 -6.12
N ARG A 462 26.43 10.73 -5.98
CA ARG A 462 26.22 11.98 -6.73
C ARG A 462 26.30 11.73 -8.24
N SER A 463 27.27 10.93 -8.69
CA SER A 463 27.46 10.61 -10.10
C SER A 463 26.32 9.77 -10.67
N GLU A 464 25.90 8.74 -9.92
CA GLU A 464 24.80 7.84 -10.29
C GLU A 464 23.48 8.60 -10.48
N TYR A 465 23.15 9.50 -9.55
CA TYR A 465 21.86 10.19 -9.52
C TYR A 465 21.87 11.59 -10.13
N ARG A 466 22.98 12.03 -10.74
CA ARG A 466 23.12 13.40 -11.30
C ARG A 466 22.06 13.83 -12.31
N LYS A 467 21.43 12.86 -12.99
CA LYS A 467 20.36 13.10 -13.97
C LYS A 467 18.94 12.97 -13.37
N LEU A 468 18.83 12.51 -12.13
CA LEU A 468 17.57 12.12 -11.49
C LEU A 468 17.23 12.97 -10.27
N ALA A 469 18.23 13.57 -9.60
CA ALA A 469 18.02 14.39 -8.43
C ALA A 469 19.03 15.54 -8.32
N THR A 470 18.56 16.65 -7.78
CA THR A 470 19.38 17.77 -7.32
C THR A 470 19.73 17.58 -5.86
N PHE A 471 21.03 17.61 -5.53
CA PHE A 471 21.52 17.52 -4.15
C PHE A 471 21.79 18.92 -3.60
N VAL A 472 21.00 19.31 -2.60
CA VAL A 472 21.11 20.61 -1.92
C VAL A 472 21.89 20.40 -0.63
N ARG A 473 23.19 20.72 -0.64
CA ARG A 473 24.04 20.64 0.57
C ARG A 473 23.74 21.78 1.53
N VAL A 474 23.53 21.44 2.79
CA VAL A 474 23.38 22.41 3.88
C VAL A 474 24.66 22.38 4.70
N SER A 475 25.30 23.54 4.81
CA SER A 475 26.58 23.69 5.52
C SER A 475 26.44 23.36 7.00
N ARG A 476 27.59 23.11 7.62
CA ARG A 476 27.69 22.92 9.06
C ARG A 476 27.14 24.17 9.79
N PRO A 477 26.38 24.02 10.90
CA PRO A 477 25.94 25.16 11.68
C PRO A 477 27.13 25.86 12.34
N GLU A 478 27.04 27.17 12.53
CA GLU A 478 28.03 27.95 13.27
C GLU A 478 28.00 27.64 14.78
N GLY A 479 29.14 27.79 15.45
CA GLY A 479 29.25 27.72 16.91
C GLY A 479 29.31 26.30 17.47
N ILE A 480 29.68 25.33 16.63
CA ILE A 480 29.91 23.93 17.01
C ILE A 480 31.33 23.43 16.72
N GLU A 481 32.12 24.19 15.96
CA GLU A 481 33.47 23.85 15.50
C GLU A 481 34.37 23.39 16.64
N ASP A 482 34.32 24.13 17.75
CA ASP A 482 35.19 24.02 18.91
C ASP A 482 34.85 22.82 19.80
N LEU A 483 33.65 22.24 19.65
CA LEU A 483 33.24 21.09 20.45
C LEU A 483 34.06 19.83 20.16
N GLU A 484 34.46 19.64 18.89
CA GLU A 484 35.27 18.52 18.41
C GLU A 484 35.99 18.87 17.09
N ALA A 485 37.01 19.75 17.14
CA ALA A 485 37.65 20.40 15.99
C ALA A 485 38.27 19.49 14.90
N GLY A 486 38.42 18.19 15.15
CA GLY A 486 38.84 17.20 14.14
C GLY A 486 37.69 16.43 13.48
N THR A 487 36.53 16.39 14.12
CA THR A 487 35.34 15.65 13.66
C THR A 487 34.31 16.59 13.06
N PHE A 488 34.12 17.79 13.64
CA PHE A 488 33.13 18.75 13.19
C PHE A 488 33.66 19.69 12.11
N THR A 489 34.14 19.09 11.02
CA THR A 489 34.59 19.80 9.81
C THR A 489 33.41 20.10 8.88
N GLU A 490 33.61 20.92 7.84
CA GLU A 490 32.57 21.24 6.84
C GLU A 490 32.01 20.00 6.12
N GLU A 491 32.87 19.03 5.79
CA GLU A 491 32.51 17.76 5.16
C GLU A 491 33.08 16.62 6.03
N PRO A 492 32.39 16.28 7.14
CA PRO A 492 32.92 15.33 8.09
C PRO A 492 32.79 13.88 7.56
N PRO A 493 33.71 12.97 7.93
CA PRO A 493 33.42 11.54 7.81
C PRO A 493 32.19 11.20 8.67
N TRP A 494 31.52 10.08 8.38
CA TRP A 494 30.38 9.66 9.20
C TRP A 494 30.80 9.49 10.67
N PHE A 495 30.01 10.04 11.59
CA PHE A 495 30.17 9.83 13.03
C PHE A 495 28.82 9.60 13.70
N PRO A 496 28.74 8.72 14.71
CA PRO A 496 27.50 8.44 15.43
C PRO A 496 27.13 9.58 16.39
N ALA A 497 25.84 9.70 16.71
CA ALA A 497 25.34 10.59 17.77
C ALA A 497 25.48 9.92 19.17
N ASP A 498 26.70 9.50 19.52
CA ASP A 498 27.03 8.63 20.67
C ASP A 498 27.52 9.37 21.93
N ASN A 499 27.47 10.70 21.92
CA ASN A 499 27.71 11.53 23.09
C ASN A 499 26.92 12.84 23.01
N GLU A 500 26.90 13.62 24.10
CA GLU A 500 26.15 14.88 24.19
C GLU A 500 26.56 15.92 23.14
N LYS A 501 27.86 16.08 22.86
CA LYS A 501 28.38 17.04 21.88
C LYS A 501 27.98 16.66 20.46
N ARG A 502 28.15 15.39 20.09
CA ARG A 502 27.78 14.87 18.76
C ARG A 502 26.27 14.88 18.56
N ARG A 503 25.48 14.49 19.57
CA ARG A 503 24.02 14.58 19.49
C ARG A 503 23.54 16.01 19.35
N TYR A 504 24.10 16.95 20.12
CA TYR A 504 23.85 18.38 19.96
C TYR A 504 24.19 18.87 18.54
N ALA A 505 25.35 18.50 18.01
CA ALA A 505 25.78 18.86 16.67
C ALA A 505 24.82 18.30 15.59
N TRP A 506 24.45 17.01 15.67
CA TRP A 506 23.44 16.39 14.81
C TRP A 506 22.10 17.14 14.87
N ALA A 507 21.62 17.46 16.08
CA ALA A 507 20.36 18.20 16.25
C ALA A 507 20.42 19.59 15.59
N ARG A 508 21.51 20.35 15.79
CA ARG A 508 21.70 21.66 15.16
C ARG A 508 21.76 21.58 13.64
N GLY A 509 22.54 20.65 13.09
CA GLY A 509 22.68 20.50 11.65
C GLY A 509 21.39 20.09 10.94
N MET A 510 20.64 19.15 11.52
CA MET A 510 19.32 18.77 11.00
C MET A 510 18.30 19.89 11.13
N THR A 511 18.35 20.70 12.18
CA THR A 511 17.48 21.88 12.34
C THR A 511 17.73 22.90 11.22
N VAL A 512 18.98 23.25 10.95
CA VAL A 512 19.33 24.20 9.87
C VAL A 512 18.85 23.69 8.49
N MET A 513 18.96 22.38 8.25
CA MET A 513 18.41 21.78 7.03
C MET A 513 16.88 21.92 6.95
N ARG A 514 16.16 21.67 8.04
CA ARG A 514 14.69 21.82 8.10
C ARG A 514 14.27 23.27 7.90
N GLU A 515 14.95 24.22 8.54
CA GLU A 515 14.72 25.66 8.36
C GLU A 515 14.93 26.10 6.91
N ARG A 516 15.96 25.56 6.25
CA ARG A 516 16.20 25.81 4.82
C ARG A 516 15.06 25.26 3.96
N GLN A 517 14.62 24.02 4.20
CA GLN A 517 13.49 23.44 3.47
C GLN A 517 12.24 24.31 3.60
N VAL A 518 11.90 24.78 4.80
CA VAL A 518 10.72 25.64 5.04
C VAL A 518 10.72 26.90 4.16
N LYS A 519 11.88 27.45 3.83
CA LYS A 519 12.02 28.63 2.96
C LYS A 519 11.90 28.31 1.47
N GLU A 520 12.18 27.08 1.07
CA GLU A 520 12.32 26.69 -0.35
C GLU A 520 11.14 25.85 -0.86
N VAL A 521 10.36 25.21 0.03
CA VAL A 521 9.20 24.38 -0.32
C VAL A 521 7.88 25.14 -0.14
N GLN A 522 6.87 24.79 -0.94
CA GLN A 522 5.56 25.46 -0.92
C GLN A 522 4.57 24.79 0.04
N ALA A 523 4.74 23.50 0.29
CA ALA A 523 3.96 22.75 1.26
C ALA A 523 4.74 21.54 1.78
N ARG A 524 4.28 20.99 2.91
CA ARG A 524 4.84 19.80 3.53
C ARG A 524 3.77 18.76 3.82
N ILE A 525 4.08 17.50 3.54
CA ILE A 525 3.21 16.34 3.81
C ILE A 525 3.92 15.46 4.84
N LEU A 526 3.22 15.17 5.94
CA LEU A 526 3.70 14.34 7.05
C LEU A 526 2.97 13.00 7.08
N MET A 527 3.72 11.93 7.27
CA MET A 527 3.16 10.59 7.48
C MET A 527 4.13 9.76 8.33
N GLY A 528 3.63 9.13 9.39
CA GLY A 528 4.42 8.29 10.29
C GLY A 528 5.46 9.05 11.12
N GLY A 529 6.63 8.44 11.24
CA GLY A 529 7.82 8.97 11.90
C GLY A 529 7.97 8.58 13.36
N LYS A 530 9.21 8.58 13.86
CA LYS A 530 9.54 8.10 15.21
C LYS A 530 9.14 9.14 16.26
N ALA A 531 8.19 8.82 17.14
CA ALA A 531 7.89 9.61 18.33
C ALA A 531 8.81 9.24 19.52
N GLY A 532 9.18 7.97 19.61
CA GLY A 532 10.08 7.43 20.63
C GLY A 532 11.11 6.45 20.05
N PRO A 533 11.54 5.46 20.84
CA PRO A 533 12.47 4.45 20.36
C PRO A 533 11.82 3.49 19.37
N THR A 534 12.54 3.09 18.34
CA THR A 534 12.02 2.22 17.27
C THR A 534 12.97 1.07 16.99
N LEU A 535 12.45 -0.15 16.92
CA LEU A 535 13.20 -1.33 16.46
C LEU A 535 13.57 -1.15 14.98
N THR A 536 14.84 -0.86 14.74
CA THR A 536 15.39 -0.60 13.40
C THR A 536 16.27 -1.79 12.99
N ALA A 537 16.16 -2.22 11.74
CA ALA A 537 17.07 -3.24 11.20
C ALA A 537 18.52 -2.75 11.25
N THR A 538 19.43 -3.62 11.63
CA THR A 538 20.88 -3.35 11.64
C THR A 538 21.55 -4.00 10.43
N PRO A 539 22.70 -3.47 9.96
CA PRO A 539 23.37 -4.00 8.75
C PRO A 539 23.78 -5.48 8.82
N ASP A 540 23.91 -6.03 10.03
CA ASP A 540 24.18 -7.44 10.33
C ASP A 540 22.91 -8.33 10.33
N GLY A 541 21.75 -7.77 9.94
CA GLY A 541 20.47 -8.48 9.90
C GLY A 541 19.73 -8.56 11.23
N GLY A 542 20.27 -7.96 12.30
CA GLY A 542 19.61 -7.83 13.59
C GLY A 542 18.54 -6.73 13.63
N LYS A 543 17.88 -6.57 14.77
CA LYS A 543 17.04 -5.41 15.10
C LYS A 543 17.55 -4.77 16.38
N LYS A 544 17.73 -3.44 16.36
CA LYS A 544 18.12 -2.67 17.55
C LYS A 544 17.17 -1.51 17.75
N GLU A 545 16.80 -1.30 19.00
CA GLU A 545 16.03 -0.14 19.41
C GLU A 545 16.88 1.14 19.23
N GLN A 546 16.37 2.09 18.46
CA GLN A 546 17.06 3.34 18.14
C GLN A 546 16.13 4.53 18.32
N TRP A 547 16.60 5.50 19.10
CA TRP A 547 16.01 6.83 19.21
C TRP A 547 16.39 7.70 18.01
N TYR A 548 15.55 8.68 17.68
CA TYR A 548 15.95 9.77 16.79
C TYR A 548 17.09 10.59 17.44
N SER A 549 17.95 11.21 16.62
CA SER A 549 19.15 11.92 17.11
C SER A 549 18.93 13.41 17.44
N GLY A 550 17.78 13.97 17.06
CA GLY A 550 17.42 15.37 17.33
C GLY A 550 17.05 15.66 18.78
N ARG A 551 16.66 16.93 19.03
CA ARG A 551 16.14 17.42 20.33
C ARG A 551 14.68 17.05 20.60
N ILE A 552 13.92 16.91 19.52
CA ILE A 552 12.51 16.52 19.47
C ILE A 552 12.32 15.56 18.27
N PRO A 553 11.20 14.81 18.19
CA PRO A 553 10.87 14.00 17.02
C PRO A 553 10.97 14.80 15.73
N GLY A 554 11.69 14.26 14.73
CA GLY A 554 12.06 15.01 13.54
C GLY A 554 10.87 15.50 12.70
N VAL A 555 9.86 14.65 12.54
CA VAL A 555 8.60 14.98 11.84
C VAL A 555 7.83 16.09 12.58
N ILE A 556 7.85 16.11 13.92
CA ILE A 556 7.23 17.18 14.72
C ILE A 556 8.02 18.49 14.58
N GLU A 557 9.35 18.44 14.55
CA GLU A 557 10.16 19.65 14.30
C GLU A 557 9.84 20.26 12.93
N GLU A 558 9.69 19.43 11.90
CA GLU A 558 9.31 19.86 10.57
C GLU A 558 7.91 20.48 10.54
N ALA A 559 6.94 19.94 11.30
CA ALA A 559 5.63 20.57 11.51
C ALA A 559 5.74 21.93 12.18
N LEU A 560 6.41 22.00 13.33
CA LEU A 560 6.53 23.22 14.13
C LEU A 560 7.16 24.35 13.33
N LEU A 561 8.25 24.07 12.61
CA LEU A 561 8.91 25.06 11.77
C LEU A 561 8.02 25.49 10.59
N THR A 562 7.27 24.57 9.99
CA THR A 562 6.33 24.88 8.90
C THR A 562 5.20 25.77 9.40
N LEU A 563 4.56 25.43 10.52
CA LEU A 563 3.46 26.20 11.11
C LEU A 563 3.92 27.56 11.61
N ALA A 564 5.08 27.65 12.26
CA ALA A 564 5.65 28.93 12.70
C ALA A 564 5.95 29.88 11.53
N ALA A 565 6.22 29.34 10.35
CA ALA A 565 6.41 30.09 9.10
C ALA A 565 5.09 30.33 8.32
N ASN A 566 3.92 29.95 8.87
CA ASN A 566 2.63 29.96 8.19
C ASN A 566 2.62 29.17 6.87
N GLY A 567 3.44 28.13 6.78
CA GLY A 567 3.51 27.25 5.62
C GLY A 567 2.36 26.23 5.58
N ALA A 568 2.05 25.75 4.38
CA ALA A 568 1.05 24.72 4.18
C ALA A 568 1.53 23.36 4.70
N LEU A 569 0.75 22.75 5.61
CA LEU A 569 1.05 21.47 6.24
C LEU A 569 -0.12 20.51 6.06
N TYR A 570 0.17 19.31 5.58
CA TYR A 570 -0.78 18.18 5.47
C TYR A 570 -0.29 17.07 6.39
N VAL A 571 -1.16 16.56 7.27
CA VAL A 571 -0.76 15.57 8.28
C VAL A 571 -1.62 14.32 8.11
N VAL A 572 -0.97 13.15 7.99
CA VAL A 572 -1.65 11.85 7.94
C VAL A 572 -1.22 11.04 9.15
N GLY A 573 -2.06 11.01 10.19
CA GLY A 573 -1.83 10.30 11.47
C GLY A 573 -2.24 8.83 11.47
N ALA A 574 -2.97 8.37 10.46
CA ALA A 574 -3.52 7.01 10.37
C ALA A 574 -2.45 5.89 10.38
N PHE A 575 -1.18 6.22 10.15
CA PHE A 575 -0.04 5.30 10.18
C PHE A 575 0.80 5.39 11.45
N GLY A 576 0.32 6.13 12.45
CA GLY A 576 0.95 6.25 13.76
C GLY A 576 2.17 7.16 13.85
N GLY A 577 2.95 6.94 14.89
CA GLY A 577 4.19 7.63 15.17
C GLY A 577 4.01 9.12 15.48
N ALA A 578 5.04 9.90 15.14
CA ALA A 578 5.13 11.33 15.34
C ALA A 578 3.98 12.11 14.65
N SER A 579 3.50 11.63 13.50
CA SER A 579 2.36 12.23 12.80
C SER A 579 1.05 12.10 13.60
N ALA A 580 0.78 10.96 14.21
CA ALA A 580 -0.39 10.76 15.07
C ALA A 580 -0.29 11.56 16.37
N VAL A 581 0.91 11.62 16.97
CA VAL A 581 1.18 12.48 18.13
C VAL A 581 0.90 13.95 17.79
N LEU A 582 1.32 14.43 16.62
CA LEU A 582 1.04 15.78 16.17
C LEU A 582 -0.47 16.05 16.01
N VAL A 583 -1.21 15.11 15.41
CA VAL A 583 -2.67 15.23 15.27
C VAL A 583 -3.33 15.39 16.64
N ASP A 584 -2.95 14.55 17.60
CA ASP A 584 -3.51 14.63 18.96
C ASP A 584 -3.23 15.98 19.62
N LEU A 585 -2.01 16.51 19.48
CA LEU A 585 -1.66 17.83 20.02
C LEU A 585 -2.44 18.98 19.36
N LEU A 586 -2.73 18.88 18.05
CA LEU A 586 -3.57 19.83 17.32
C LEU A 586 -5.06 19.73 17.71
N GLU A 587 -5.50 18.59 18.25
CA GLU A 587 -6.86 18.35 18.74
C GLU A 587 -6.99 18.49 20.27
N ASP A 588 -5.99 19.10 20.92
CA ASP A 588 -5.95 19.28 22.39
C ASP A 588 -6.02 17.95 23.18
N ARG A 589 -5.43 16.90 22.61
CA ARG A 589 -5.23 15.60 23.28
C ARG A 589 -3.76 15.45 23.67
N PRO A 590 -3.43 15.50 24.98
CA PRO A 590 -2.05 15.38 25.42
C PRO A 590 -1.51 13.96 25.16
N ARG A 591 -0.24 13.88 24.78
CA ARG A 591 0.47 12.61 24.54
C ARG A 591 1.69 12.52 25.44
N ARG A 592 1.80 11.43 26.20
CA ARG A 592 2.95 11.16 27.07
C ARG A 592 4.25 11.19 26.26
N GLU A 593 4.20 10.67 25.04
CA GLU A 593 5.31 10.63 24.10
C GLU A 593 5.85 12.03 23.79
N PHE A 594 5.05 13.10 23.88
CA PHE A 594 5.51 14.48 23.65
C PHE A 594 5.70 15.28 24.93
N THR A 595 6.38 14.68 25.91
CA THR A 595 6.76 15.34 27.18
C THR A 595 8.26 15.28 27.39
N TRP A 596 8.82 16.23 28.15
CA TRP A 596 10.24 16.17 28.50
C TRP A 596 10.58 14.92 29.31
N ASP A 597 9.69 14.48 30.22
CA ASP A 597 9.91 13.28 31.04
C ASP A 597 9.99 12.00 30.21
N TYR A 598 9.26 11.92 29.10
CA TYR A 598 9.40 10.84 28.14
C TYR A 598 10.68 11.01 27.32
N GLN A 599 10.91 12.20 26.76
CA GLN A 599 11.96 12.43 25.77
C GLN A 599 13.38 12.52 26.36
N ARG A 600 13.52 12.84 27.65
CA ARG A 600 14.82 12.82 28.37
C ARG A 600 15.42 11.42 28.50
N GLN A 601 14.63 10.37 28.26
CA GLN A 601 15.10 8.97 28.26
C GLN A 601 15.98 8.66 27.04
N ALA A 602 15.95 9.51 26.00
CA ALA A 602 16.81 9.34 24.84
C ALA A 602 18.29 9.55 25.22
N PRO A 603 19.23 8.73 24.70
CA PRO A 603 20.65 8.79 25.11
C PRO A 603 21.27 10.18 24.97
N HIS A 604 21.91 10.70 26.01
CA HIS A 604 22.55 12.04 26.02
C HIS A 604 21.60 13.23 25.82
N ALA A 605 20.28 13.07 25.95
CA ALA A 605 19.32 14.16 25.77
C ALA A 605 19.51 15.29 26.79
N GLU A 606 19.74 14.96 28.07
CA GLU A 606 19.99 15.95 29.12
C GLU A 606 21.29 16.73 28.89
N GLY A 607 22.37 16.03 28.52
CA GLY A 607 23.65 16.63 28.16
C GLY A 607 23.54 17.59 26.98
N MET A 608 22.82 17.18 25.93
CA MET A 608 22.51 18.04 24.79
C MET A 608 21.70 19.28 25.22
N ARG A 609 20.70 19.15 26.09
CA ARG A 609 19.92 20.30 26.59
C ARG A 609 20.81 21.31 27.31
N ARG A 610 21.76 20.85 28.14
CA ARG A 610 22.75 21.75 28.77
C ARG A 610 23.59 22.49 27.74
N LEU A 611 24.02 21.81 26.67
CA LEU A 611 24.77 22.47 25.59
C LEU A 611 23.94 23.54 24.85
N TYR A 612 22.62 23.38 24.70
CA TYR A 612 21.78 24.45 24.16
C TYR A 612 21.83 25.71 25.05
N ASP A 613 21.73 25.52 26.37
CA ASP A 613 21.77 26.59 27.36
C ASP A 613 23.15 27.28 27.40
N GLU A 614 24.23 26.51 27.56
CA GLU A 614 25.63 27.00 27.58
C GLU A 614 26.01 27.77 26.32
N ARG A 615 25.42 27.40 25.17
CA ARG A 615 25.68 28.04 23.86
C ARG A 615 24.74 29.22 23.57
N GLY A 616 23.82 29.54 24.47
CA GLY A 616 22.85 30.62 24.28
C GLY A 616 21.89 30.37 23.12
N VAL A 617 21.63 29.11 22.79
CA VAL A 617 20.79 28.71 21.65
C VAL A 617 19.43 28.34 22.21
N ARG A 618 18.37 28.97 21.70
CA ARG A 618 17.01 28.78 22.22
C ARG A 618 16.64 27.30 22.27
N TRP A 619 16.29 26.83 23.47
CA TRP A 619 15.59 25.57 23.68
C TRP A 619 14.08 25.85 23.72
N TRP A 620 13.35 25.45 22.68
CA TRP A 620 11.90 25.55 22.68
C TRP A 620 11.32 24.40 23.52
N ASP A 621 10.82 24.71 24.72
CA ASP A 621 10.38 23.71 25.70
C ASP A 621 9.12 22.95 25.26
N TYR A 622 8.98 21.70 25.73
CA TYR A 622 7.87 20.82 25.34
C TYR A 622 6.50 21.38 25.72
N SER A 623 6.39 22.07 26.86
CA SER A 623 5.17 22.77 27.27
C SER A 623 4.83 23.93 26.32
N GLU A 624 5.82 24.72 25.91
CA GLU A 624 5.63 25.83 24.96
C GLU A 624 5.24 25.32 23.57
N MET A 625 5.87 24.24 23.08
CA MET A 625 5.53 23.61 21.81
C MET A 625 4.11 23.02 21.83
N THR A 626 3.73 22.39 22.94
CA THR A 626 2.37 21.86 23.14
C THR A 626 1.34 22.98 23.11
N GLU A 627 1.59 24.08 23.83
CA GLU A 627 0.70 25.24 23.84
C GLU A 627 0.58 25.90 22.46
N PHE A 628 1.69 26.00 21.72
CA PHE A 628 1.69 26.49 20.35
C PHE A 628 0.83 25.62 19.42
N LEU A 629 0.98 24.29 19.48
CA LEU A 629 0.19 23.36 18.65
C LEU A 629 -1.30 23.39 19.03
N ARG A 630 -1.61 23.40 20.33
CA ARG A 630 -2.97 23.52 20.85
C ARG A 630 -3.64 24.82 20.40
N THR A 631 -2.94 25.94 20.49
CA THR A 631 -3.43 27.27 20.06
C THR A 631 -3.59 27.36 18.55
N THR A 632 -2.68 26.73 17.79
CA THR A 632 -2.79 26.65 16.34
C THR A 632 -4.05 25.86 15.96
N GLY A 633 -4.19 24.65 16.52
CA GLY A 633 -5.31 23.76 16.30
C GLY A 633 -5.58 23.43 14.82
N VAL A 634 -6.71 22.76 14.59
CA VAL A 634 -7.17 22.41 13.23
C VAL A 634 -7.51 23.66 12.40
N GLU A 635 -8.00 24.72 13.03
CA GLU A 635 -8.31 25.98 12.33
C GLU A 635 -7.05 26.70 11.84
N GLY A 636 -5.99 26.73 12.66
CA GLY A 636 -4.69 27.26 12.24
C GLY A 636 -4.08 26.47 11.10
N LEU A 637 -4.19 25.14 11.14
CA LEU A 637 -3.77 24.26 10.05
C LEU A 637 -4.54 24.56 8.75
N SER A 638 -5.87 24.69 8.86
CA SER A 638 -6.79 24.96 7.74
C SER A 638 -6.47 26.27 7.02
N ARG A 639 -6.04 27.30 7.77
CA ARG A 639 -5.59 28.59 7.19
C ARG A 639 -4.34 28.46 6.31
N GLY A 640 -3.48 27.47 6.57
CA GLY A 640 -2.25 27.26 5.81
C GLY A 640 -2.42 26.30 4.63
N ASN A 641 -3.24 25.26 4.78
CA ASN A 641 -3.36 24.17 3.80
C ASN A 641 -4.63 24.20 2.94
N GLU A 642 -5.55 25.13 3.20
CA GLU A 642 -6.79 25.33 2.44
C GLU A 642 -7.76 24.14 2.44
N LEU A 643 -7.57 23.20 3.36
CA LEU A 643 -8.57 22.23 3.73
C LEU A 643 -9.46 22.79 4.83
N SER A 644 -10.74 22.44 4.80
CA SER A 644 -11.66 22.72 5.90
C SER A 644 -11.31 21.89 7.13
N GLY A 645 -11.78 22.31 8.31
CA GLY A 645 -11.59 21.54 9.55
C GLY A 645 -12.06 20.08 9.45
N PRO A 646 -13.21 19.77 8.84
CA PRO A 646 -13.63 18.39 8.55
C PRO A 646 -12.71 17.64 7.57
N GLU A 647 -12.27 18.27 6.48
CA GLU A 647 -11.33 17.65 5.52
C GLU A 647 -9.98 17.32 6.17
N ASN A 648 -9.48 18.19 7.05
CA ASN A 648 -8.26 17.93 7.83
C ASN A 648 -8.44 16.73 8.77
N ARG A 649 -9.56 16.66 9.50
CA ARG A 649 -9.86 15.52 10.39
C ARG A 649 -10.03 14.21 9.62
N GLU A 650 -10.59 14.26 8.42
CA GLU A 650 -10.63 13.12 7.53
C GLU A 650 -9.22 12.71 7.10
N LEU A 651 -8.39 13.64 6.65
CA LEU A 651 -7.00 13.40 6.24
C LEU A 651 -6.16 12.80 7.37
N PHE A 652 -6.40 13.22 8.61
CA PHE A 652 -5.67 12.72 9.78
C PHE A 652 -5.81 11.21 9.94
N TRP A 653 -6.99 10.65 9.67
CA TRP A 653 -7.33 9.29 10.09
C TRP A 653 -7.75 8.35 8.98
N THR A 654 -7.96 8.85 7.76
CA THR A 654 -8.22 7.96 6.62
C THR A 654 -7.01 7.10 6.29
N ARG A 655 -7.26 5.81 6.08
CA ARG A 655 -6.28 4.82 5.60
C ARG A 655 -6.39 4.58 4.10
N ASP A 656 -7.42 5.15 3.47
CA ASP A 656 -7.61 5.08 2.03
C ASP A 656 -6.59 6.02 1.35
N VAL A 657 -5.57 5.41 0.75
CA VAL A 657 -4.48 6.11 0.07
C VAL A 657 -4.99 7.01 -1.06
N ASN A 658 -6.03 6.58 -1.78
CA ASN A 658 -6.61 7.41 -2.84
C ASN A 658 -7.24 8.66 -2.23
N ARG A 659 -7.94 8.51 -1.10
CA ARG A 659 -8.53 9.63 -0.38
C ARG A 659 -7.49 10.59 0.21
N ILE A 660 -6.39 10.06 0.74
CA ILE A 660 -5.24 10.88 1.18
C ILE A 660 -4.76 11.76 0.04
N ILE A 661 -4.54 11.17 -1.13
CA ILE A 661 -4.07 11.88 -2.34
C ILE A 661 -5.09 12.94 -2.76
N GLU A 662 -6.38 12.59 -2.84
CA GLU A 662 -7.44 13.54 -3.21
C GLU A 662 -7.48 14.77 -2.31
N LEU A 663 -7.40 14.58 -0.99
CA LEU A 663 -7.42 15.67 -0.01
C LEU A 663 -6.17 16.55 -0.14
N ILE A 664 -4.98 15.95 -0.25
CA ILE A 664 -3.73 16.69 -0.46
C ILE A 664 -3.81 17.52 -1.75
N LEU A 665 -4.24 16.93 -2.87
CA LEU A 665 -4.35 17.63 -4.16
C LEU A 665 -5.40 18.74 -4.12
N THR A 666 -6.50 18.51 -3.41
CA THR A 666 -7.55 19.52 -3.18
C THR A 666 -7.00 20.73 -2.45
N GLY A 667 -6.29 20.54 -1.34
CA GLY A 667 -5.68 21.64 -0.60
C GLY A 667 -4.62 22.38 -1.43
N LEU A 668 -3.75 21.65 -2.12
CA LEU A 668 -2.70 22.24 -2.96
C LEU A 668 -3.29 23.07 -4.10
N SER A 669 -4.36 22.59 -4.72
CA SER A 669 -5.06 23.32 -5.78
C SER A 669 -5.70 24.61 -5.27
N ARG A 670 -6.33 24.59 -4.09
CA ARG A 670 -6.93 25.78 -3.48
C ARG A 670 -5.85 26.79 -3.05
N LEU A 671 -4.74 26.29 -2.49
CA LEU A 671 -3.57 27.10 -2.13
C LEU A 671 -3.00 27.83 -3.34
N ARG A 672 -2.92 27.15 -4.48
CA ARG A 672 -2.47 27.75 -5.74
C ARG A 672 -3.47 28.80 -6.25
N ALA A 673 -4.78 28.56 -6.16
CA ALA A 673 -5.79 29.49 -6.63
C ALA A 673 -5.85 30.82 -5.84
N LYS A 674 -5.31 30.84 -4.61
CA LYS A 674 -5.21 32.06 -3.78
C LYS A 674 -3.98 32.92 -4.07
N LYS A 675 -2.94 32.37 -4.72
CA LYS A 675 -1.73 33.09 -5.13
C LYS A 675 -1.90 33.64 -6.53
#